data_AF-A0A952U6R2-F1
#
_entry.id   AF-A0A952U6R2-F1
#
_cell.length_a   1.000
_cell.length_b   1.000
_cell.length_c   1.000
_cell.angle_alpha   90.00
_cell.angle_beta   90.00
_cell.angle_gamma   90.00
#
_symmetry.space_group_name_H-M   'P 1'
#
loop_
_entity.id
_entity.type
_entity.pdbx_description
1 polymer ?
#
loop_
_entity_poly.entity_id
_entity_poly.type
_entity_poly.pdbx_seq_one_letter_code
_entity_poly.pdbx_strand_id
1 'polypeptide(L)'
;MITSRWTRPALIVCLAVIVALSIISFQPTPAQAAGTIGGCSMFPADNPWNQDITSWPVHPNSANFINSIGASTKLHPDFGSDPTYGIPYVVVPNTQTNVPITYPDPDLRAESDPGPFPIPLNAPVEGGSDAHVLVVQSGTCMLYELWAAQQVGAGWEAGSGAKWDLNSNALRPAGWTSADAAGLPILPGLARYEEVMSGAITHALRFTVQNSQRAYIYPARHFASSDTNPNLPPMGLRLRLRADYNIAGFTGESRVILEALRKYGMMVADNGSNWYISGATNPNWDDDDLNQLKTVPGSAFEVVLSPGEPTGTATVTPTRTLTRTPSKTATPTITRSVTATPTRTLTQTPSKTATPTSSPTRTLTLAPTSTRTATSTPASGKIETIGVFRPSQSTFYLRNSNTTGVADISTTFGAATDLPVVGDWDGDGIATVGVYRPGTGEFFLRDSNAQGAPITHQFVLGSPGDMPMAGDWNGDGIDGVGVFRPTNGLIYLKNGLTTGFADFTMVLGIAGDVPVAGDWNGDGKDSPGVYRPNLATFFLTNQVCNCSVFADYQATLGVVGDSPFAGDWAGSGHSGIGVFRPSNGLIYLKHDPTGSGFADINIVFGIPNDKPVAGHWSAAAGIASVSEPSTPVPAATFLPAR
;
A
#
# COMPACT_ATOMS: atom_id res chain seq x y z
N MET A 1 -16.90 -48.72 -87.59
CA MET A 1 -18.33 -48.75 -87.98
C MET A 1 -19.02 -49.65 -86.98
N ILE A 2 -20.12 -49.34 -86.28
CA ILE A 2 -21.11 -48.24 -86.32
C ILE A 2 -21.67 -48.19 -84.86
N THR A 3 -21.47 -47.10 -84.09
CA THR A 3 -22.50 -46.09 -83.67
C THR A 3 -23.79 -46.67 -83.05
N SER A 4 -24.40 -46.13 -81.98
CA SER A 4 -24.15 -44.90 -81.20
C SER A 4 -25.07 -44.81 -79.96
N ARG A 5 -24.60 -44.08 -78.91
CA ARG A 5 -25.27 -43.04 -78.06
C ARG A 5 -26.78 -43.15 -77.76
N TRP A 6 -27.31 -42.78 -76.59
CA TRP A 6 -26.85 -41.83 -75.54
C TRP A 6 -27.02 -42.50 -74.14
N THR A 7 -27.02 -41.90 -72.93
CA THR A 7 -26.99 -40.49 -72.45
C THR A 7 -26.28 -40.44 -71.07
N ARG A 8 -26.31 -39.28 -70.38
CA ARG A 8 -25.90 -39.06 -68.96
C ARG A 8 -26.85 -38.00 -68.34
N PRO A 9 -26.90 -37.81 -66.99
CA PRO A 9 -25.86 -37.08 -66.22
C PRO A 9 -25.32 -37.92 -65.04
N ALA A 10 -24.00 -38.02 -64.84
CA ALA A 10 -23.20 -37.10 -64.01
C ALA A 10 -23.49 -37.21 -62.49
N LEU A 11 -22.76 -38.12 -61.81
CA LEU A 11 -22.65 -38.17 -60.36
C LEU A 11 -21.30 -37.56 -59.94
N ILE A 12 -21.31 -36.58 -59.04
CA ILE A 12 -20.09 -35.97 -58.49
C ILE A 12 -19.58 -36.85 -57.35
N VAL A 13 -18.31 -37.24 -57.40
CA VAL A 13 -17.63 -37.94 -56.29
C VAL A 13 -16.98 -36.90 -55.38
N CYS A 14 -17.60 -36.61 -54.24
CA CYS A 14 -16.94 -35.86 -53.17
C CYS A 14 -16.10 -36.80 -52.32
N LEU A 15 -14.79 -36.55 -52.25
CA LEU A 15 -13.87 -37.25 -51.38
C LEU A 15 -13.98 -36.64 -49.96
N ALA A 16 -14.63 -37.35 -49.04
CA ALA A 16 -14.77 -36.89 -47.65
C ALA A 16 -13.50 -37.23 -46.85
N VAL A 17 -12.81 -36.19 -46.36
CA VAL A 17 -11.72 -36.34 -45.39
C VAL A 17 -12.34 -36.59 -44.01
N ILE A 18 -12.10 -37.77 -43.44
CA ILE A 18 -12.53 -38.08 -42.07
C ILE A 18 -11.53 -37.44 -41.09
N VAL A 19 -11.94 -36.33 -40.47
CA VAL A 19 -11.28 -35.80 -39.27
C VAL A 19 -11.92 -36.47 -38.07
N ALA A 20 -11.15 -37.28 -37.34
CA ALA A 20 -11.60 -37.87 -36.09
C ALA A 20 -11.60 -36.81 -34.98
N LEU A 21 -12.74 -36.19 -34.71
CA LEU A 21 -12.93 -35.43 -33.47
C LEU A 21 -13.08 -36.41 -32.31
N SER A 22 -12.12 -36.40 -31.38
CA SER A 22 -12.30 -37.00 -30.06
C SER A 22 -13.36 -36.22 -29.29
N ILE A 23 -14.59 -36.73 -29.24
CA ILE A 23 -15.65 -36.16 -28.42
C ILE A 23 -15.30 -36.45 -26.96
N ILE A 24 -14.71 -35.47 -26.28
CA ILE A 24 -14.57 -35.48 -24.82
C ILE A 24 -15.97 -35.27 -24.25
N SER A 25 -16.61 -36.37 -23.87
CA SER A 25 -17.87 -36.34 -23.13
C SER A 25 -17.61 -35.81 -21.72
N PHE A 26 -17.82 -34.50 -21.52
CA PHE A 26 -17.95 -33.94 -20.18
C PHE A 26 -19.13 -34.62 -19.48
N GLN A 27 -18.84 -35.54 -18.58
CA GLN A 27 -19.79 -35.94 -17.56
C GLN A 27 -19.99 -34.73 -16.65
N PRO A 28 -21.22 -34.26 -16.40
CA PRO A 28 -21.44 -33.23 -15.40
C PRO A 28 -20.95 -33.76 -14.05
N THR A 29 -20.09 -33.00 -13.39
CA THR A 29 -19.72 -33.27 -12.00
C THR A 29 -20.99 -33.31 -11.15
N PRO A 30 -21.14 -34.28 -10.23
CA PRO A 30 -22.31 -34.31 -9.36
C PRO A 30 -22.38 -33.00 -8.56
N ALA A 31 -23.57 -32.41 -8.50
CA ALA A 31 -23.79 -31.11 -7.86
C ALA A 31 -23.20 -31.10 -6.45
N GLN A 32 -22.24 -30.21 -6.23
CA GLN A 32 -21.57 -30.01 -4.95
C GLN A 32 -22.64 -29.65 -3.90
N ALA A 33 -22.71 -30.38 -2.79
CA ALA A 33 -23.65 -30.05 -1.72
C ALA A 33 -23.28 -28.66 -1.15
N ALA A 34 -24.28 -27.79 -1.00
CA ALA A 34 -24.10 -26.41 -0.52
C ALA A 34 -23.22 -26.36 0.74
N GLY A 35 -22.21 -25.49 0.71
CA GLY A 35 -21.23 -25.34 1.79
C GLY A 35 -20.08 -26.37 1.81
N THR A 36 -19.97 -27.28 0.84
CA THR A 36 -18.81 -28.20 0.74
C THR A 36 -17.90 -27.88 -0.45
N ILE A 37 -16.59 -28.02 -0.29
CA ILE A 37 -15.61 -27.97 -1.39
C ILE A 37 -14.77 -29.24 -1.35
N GLY A 38 -14.70 -29.98 -2.47
CA GLY A 38 -13.95 -31.25 -2.53
C GLY A 38 -14.43 -32.32 -1.55
N GLY A 39 -15.69 -32.22 -1.07
CA GLY A 39 -16.28 -33.07 -0.04
C GLY A 39 -16.06 -32.60 1.41
N CYS A 40 -15.44 -31.43 1.61
CA CYS A 40 -15.06 -30.90 2.93
C CYS A 40 -15.96 -29.73 3.33
N SER A 41 -16.45 -29.71 4.58
CA SER A 41 -17.52 -28.81 5.06
C SER A 41 -17.09 -27.40 5.46
N MET A 42 -15.84 -27.00 5.18
CA MET A 42 -15.29 -25.68 5.53
C MET A 42 -15.51 -25.32 7.02
N PHE A 43 -14.85 -26.11 7.87
CA PHE A 43 -14.91 -26.11 9.34
C PHE A 43 -16.16 -26.74 9.97
N PRO A 44 -16.07 -27.13 11.27
CA PRO A 44 -17.24 -27.50 12.08
C PRO A 44 -18.31 -26.41 12.16
N ALA A 45 -19.55 -26.80 12.47
CA ALA A 45 -20.66 -25.85 12.61
C ALA A 45 -20.51 -24.91 13.83
N ASP A 46 -19.73 -25.29 14.84
CA ASP A 46 -19.41 -24.44 15.99
C ASP A 46 -18.17 -23.55 15.75
N ASN A 47 -17.52 -23.63 14.58
CA ASN A 47 -16.43 -22.77 14.20
C ASN A 47 -16.89 -21.30 14.09
N PRO A 48 -16.08 -20.31 14.49
CA PRO A 48 -16.39 -18.89 14.34
C PRO A 48 -16.88 -18.45 12.95
N TRP A 49 -16.40 -19.06 11.86
CA TRP A 49 -16.92 -18.78 10.52
C TRP A 49 -18.40 -19.17 10.37
N ASN A 50 -18.84 -20.27 10.98
CA ASN A 50 -20.13 -20.91 10.77
C ASN A 50 -21.20 -20.57 11.84
N GLN A 51 -20.84 -19.77 12.85
CA GLN A 51 -21.74 -19.34 13.93
C GLN A 51 -22.84 -18.38 13.44
N ASP A 52 -24.09 -18.67 13.83
CA ASP A 52 -25.19 -17.70 13.74
C ASP A 52 -25.01 -16.61 14.82
N ILE A 53 -24.92 -15.37 14.37
CA ILE A 53 -24.66 -14.20 15.22
C ILE A 53 -25.87 -13.27 15.36
N THR A 54 -27.05 -13.66 14.86
CA THR A 54 -28.26 -12.80 14.88
C THR A 54 -28.66 -12.37 16.28
N SER A 55 -28.44 -13.22 17.29
CA SER A 55 -28.78 -12.96 18.69
C SER A 55 -27.62 -12.40 19.52
N TRP A 56 -26.43 -12.19 18.93
CA TRP A 56 -25.27 -11.69 19.69
C TRP A 56 -25.50 -10.21 20.10
N PRO A 57 -25.05 -9.79 21.29
CA PRO A 57 -25.23 -8.41 21.74
C PRO A 57 -24.36 -7.45 20.91
N VAL A 58 -24.90 -6.28 20.62
CA VAL A 58 -24.18 -5.21 19.91
C VAL A 58 -23.03 -4.70 20.80
N HIS A 59 -21.85 -4.55 20.20
CA HIS A 59 -20.66 -4.07 20.90
C HIS A 59 -20.85 -2.60 21.31
N PRO A 60 -20.57 -2.19 22.56
CA PRO A 60 -20.80 -0.82 23.03
C PRO A 60 -20.09 0.26 22.19
N ASN A 61 -18.90 -0.05 21.66
CA ASN A 61 -18.14 0.84 20.76
C ASN A 61 -18.54 0.75 19.28
N SER A 62 -19.63 0.04 18.92
CA SER A 62 -20.02 -0.22 17.53
C SER A 62 -20.09 1.06 16.70
N ALA A 63 -20.70 2.14 17.22
CA ALA A 63 -20.80 3.40 16.48
C ALA A 63 -19.43 3.97 16.08
N ASN A 64 -18.42 3.86 16.96
CA ASN A 64 -17.09 4.38 16.68
C ASN A 64 -16.35 3.53 15.64
N PHE A 65 -16.44 2.19 15.73
CA PHE A 65 -15.88 1.28 14.72
C PHE A 65 -16.55 1.47 13.34
N ILE A 66 -17.89 1.56 13.29
CA ILE A 66 -18.62 1.79 12.03
C ILE A 66 -18.26 3.17 11.44
N ASN A 67 -18.07 4.19 12.28
CA ASN A 67 -17.61 5.51 11.84
C ASN A 67 -16.16 5.51 11.34
N SER A 68 -15.25 4.75 11.96
CA SER A 68 -13.84 4.70 11.55
C SER A 68 -13.60 3.92 10.26
N ILE A 69 -14.42 2.90 9.98
CA ILE A 69 -14.44 2.21 8.66
C ILE A 69 -15.21 3.06 7.62
N GLY A 70 -16.17 3.88 8.07
CA GLY A 70 -16.86 4.88 7.26
C GLY A 70 -18.34 4.57 7.10
N ALA A 71 -19.18 5.17 7.94
CA ALA A 71 -20.61 4.88 8.02
C ALA A 71 -21.43 5.28 6.76
N SER A 72 -20.89 6.16 5.91
CA SER A 72 -21.49 6.57 4.63
C SER A 72 -20.92 5.83 3.42
N THR A 73 -19.72 5.25 3.55
CA THR A 73 -19.07 4.40 2.54
C THR A 73 -19.95 3.18 2.25
N LYS A 74 -19.86 2.66 1.02
CA LYS A 74 -20.72 1.58 0.53
C LYS A 74 -20.00 0.25 0.55
N LEU A 75 -20.75 -0.82 0.83
CA LEU A 75 -20.29 -2.20 0.68
C LEU A 75 -19.82 -2.44 -0.76
N HIS A 76 -18.67 -3.07 -0.94
CA HIS A 76 -18.09 -3.36 -2.24
C HIS A 76 -17.90 -4.87 -2.40
N PRO A 77 -18.55 -5.53 -3.37
CA PRO A 77 -18.17 -6.88 -3.79
C PRO A 77 -16.87 -6.80 -4.58
N ASP A 78 -15.79 -7.30 -3.99
CA ASP A 78 -14.44 -7.37 -4.58
C ASP A 78 -14.24 -8.70 -5.32
N PHE A 79 -15.24 -9.04 -6.13
CA PHE A 79 -15.35 -10.24 -6.96
C PHE A 79 -16.48 -10.03 -7.97
N GLY A 80 -16.43 -10.74 -9.10
CA GLY A 80 -17.43 -10.63 -10.17
C GLY A 80 -17.12 -11.58 -11.33
N SER A 81 -17.75 -11.33 -12.47
CA SER A 81 -17.63 -12.16 -13.69
C SER A 81 -16.25 -12.06 -14.36
N ASP A 82 -15.54 -10.96 -14.14
CA ASP A 82 -14.21 -10.71 -14.67
C ASP A 82 -13.17 -11.63 -14.00
N PRO A 83 -12.43 -12.47 -14.75
CA PRO A 83 -11.45 -13.40 -14.19
C PRO A 83 -10.18 -12.72 -13.64
N THR A 84 -10.04 -11.39 -13.74
CA THR A 84 -8.85 -10.65 -13.28
C THR A 84 -8.91 -10.22 -11.81
N TYR A 85 -10.07 -10.36 -11.13
CA TYR A 85 -10.20 -10.10 -9.69
C TYR A 85 -11.11 -11.12 -8.98
N GLY A 86 -11.24 -11.00 -7.66
CA GLY A 86 -11.69 -12.09 -6.79
C GLY A 86 -10.61 -13.18 -6.66
N ILE A 87 -10.77 -14.05 -5.65
CA ILE A 87 -9.69 -14.96 -5.22
C ILE A 87 -9.94 -16.39 -5.73
N PRO A 88 -9.17 -16.90 -6.69
CA PRO A 88 -9.38 -18.23 -7.23
C PRO A 88 -8.90 -19.32 -6.27
N TYR A 89 -9.48 -20.51 -6.38
CA TYR A 89 -9.05 -21.70 -5.64
C TYR A 89 -9.09 -22.95 -6.52
N VAL A 90 -8.38 -24.00 -6.11
CA VAL A 90 -8.43 -25.31 -6.78
C VAL A 90 -8.58 -26.46 -5.80
N VAL A 91 -9.30 -27.50 -6.21
CA VAL A 91 -9.42 -28.76 -5.45
C VAL A 91 -8.48 -29.80 -6.05
N VAL A 92 -7.70 -30.46 -5.19
CA VAL A 92 -6.74 -31.50 -5.58
C VAL A 92 -7.04 -32.82 -4.87
N PRO A 93 -6.67 -33.99 -5.43
CA PRO A 93 -6.79 -35.26 -4.73
C PRO A 93 -5.79 -35.36 -3.58
N ASN A 94 -6.06 -36.22 -2.60
CA ASN A 94 -5.08 -36.58 -1.55
C ASN A 94 -3.79 -37.23 -2.09
N THR A 95 -3.77 -37.63 -3.36
CA THR A 95 -2.58 -38.12 -4.08
C THR A 95 -1.76 -37.01 -4.76
N GLN A 96 -2.14 -35.74 -4.61
CA GLN A 96 -1.38 -34.61 -5.18
C GLN A 96 0.02 -34.55 -4.57
N THR A 97 1.04 -34.55 -5.42
CA THR A 97 2.45 -34.46 -5.01
C THR A 97 2.71 -33.14 -4.29
N ASN A 98 3.35 -33.22 -3.12
CA ASN A 98 3.84 -32.06 -2.40
C ASN A 98 5.04 -31.43 -3.11
N VAL A 99 5.02 -30.10 -3.27
CA VAL A 99 6.11 -29.32 -3.86
C VAL A 99 6.78 -28.42 -2.80
N PRO A 100 8.08 -28.09 -2.96
CA PRO A 100 8.76 -27.16 -2.04
C PRO A 100 8.05 -25.81 -1.97
N ILE A 101 7.95 -25.26 -0.77
CA ILE A 101 7.49 -23.89 -0.52
C ILE A 101 8.65 -23.16 0.16
N THR A 102 9.03 -22.00 -0.38
CA THR A 102 10.14 -21.19 0.11
C THR A 102 9.61 -19.82 0.52
N TYR A 103 10.00 -19.37 1.71
CA TYR A 103 9.69 -18.04 2.22
C TYR A 103 11.02 -17.28 2.33
N PRO A 104 11.32 -16.28 1.47
CA PRO A 104 12.60 -15.58 1.49
C PRO A 104 12.80 -14.78 2.78
N ASP A 105 11.75 -14.02 3.15
CA ASP A 105 11.68 -13.20 4.34
C ASP A 105 11.83 -14.07 5.62
N PRO A 106 12.77 -13.77 6.52
CA PRO A 106 13.00 -14.58 7.72
C PRO A 106 11.92 -14.46 8.79
N ASP A 107 11.22 -13.33 8.86
CA ASP A 107 10.24 -13.04 9.90
C ASP A 107 8.87 -13.59 9.49
N LEU A 108 8.43 -13.39 8.24
CA LEU A 108 7.23 -14.04 7.69
C LEU A 108 7.39 -15.57 7.63
N ARG A 109 8.62 -16.07 7.37
CA ARG A 109 8.94 -17.51 7.49
C ARG A 109 8.78 -18.04 8.91
N ALA A 110 9.02 -17.22 9.93
CA ALA A 110 8.88 -17.63 11.33
C ALA A 110 7.40 -17.72 11.79
N GLU A 111 6.49 -17.10 11.04
CA GLU A 111 5.03 -17.12 11.26
C GLU A 111 4.27 -17.99 10.23
N SER A 112 4.99 -18.65 9.31
CA SER A 112 4.42 -19.50 8.27
C SER A 112 4.52 -20.99 8.60
N ASP A 113 3.59 -21.77 8.07
CA ASP A 113 3.68 -23.22 8.10
C ASP A 113 4.84 -23.70 7.20
N PRO A 114 5.76 -24.54 7.69
CA PRO A 114 6.81 -25.09 6.85
C PRO A 114 6.19 -26.01 5.78
N GLY A 115 6.63 -25.80 4.53
CA GLY A 115 6.34 -26.72 3.42
C GLY A 115 7.05 -28.08 3.57
N PRO A 116 6.89 -28.99 2.59
CA PRO A 116 6.24 -28.80 1.30
C PRO A 116 4.71 -28.95 1.36
N PHE A 117 3.97 -28.34 0.42
CA PHE A 117 2.50 -28.39 0.33
C PHE A 117 2.02 -29.05 -0.97
N PRO A 118 0.81 -29.64 -1.03
CA PRO A 118 0.22 -30.25 -2.23
C PRO A 118 -0.33 -29.21 -3.21
N ILE A 119 0.42 -28.14 -3.48
CA ILE A 119 0.02 -27.06 -4.40
C ILE A 119 0.57 -27.41 -5.80
N PRO A 120 -0.29 -27.69 -6.80
CA PRO A 120 0.17 -28.01 -8.14
C PRO A 120 0.81 -26.76 -8.79
N LEU A 121 1.81 -26.96 -9.65
CA LEU A 121 2.53 -25.83 -10.28
C LEU A 121 1.67 -24.98 -11.23
N ASN A 122 0.50 -25.48 -11.63
CA ASN A 122 -0.51 -24.75 -12.39
C ASN A 122 -1.73 -24.35 -11.53
N ALA A 123 -1.58 -24.26 -10.21
CA ALA A 123 -2.61 -23.66 -9.36
C ALA A 123 -2.88 -22.22 -9.82
N PRO A 124 -4.16 -21.77 -9.83
CA PRO A 124 -4.46 -20.41 -10.19
C PRO A 124 -3.89 -19.46 -9.13
N VAL A 125 -3.31 -18.36 -9.60
CA VAL A 125 -2.86 -17.24 -8.79
C VAL A 125 -3.89 -16.13 -8.97
N GLU A 126 -4.28 -15.49 -7.86
CA GLU A 126 -5.11 -14.28 -7.88
C GLU A 126 -4.49 -13.17 -8.75
N GLY A 127 -5.34 -12.39 -9.42
CA GLY A 127 -4.90 -11.16 -10.09
C GLY A 127 -4.61 -10.02 -9.10
N GLY A 128 -3.78 -9.06 -9.50
CA GLY A 128 -3.38 -7.94 -8.64
C GLY A 128 -2.04 -8.16 -7.94
N SER A 129 -1.83 -7.48 -6.80
CA SER A 129 -0.56 -7.46 -6.07
C SER A 129 -0.38 -8.63 -5.09
N ASP A 130 -1.47 -9.12 -4.52
CA ASP A 130 -1.42 -10.00 -3.35
C ASP A 130 -1.16 -11.46 -3.75
N ALA A 131 -1.48 -11.81 -5.00
CA ALA A 131 -1.11 -13.06 -5.66
C ALA A 131 -1.40 -14.29 -4.78
N HIS A 132 -2.60 -14.35 -4.19
CA HIS A 132 -3.02 -15.47 -3.38
C HIS A 132 -3.10 -16.78 -4.19
N VAL A 133 -2.77 -17.90 -3.56
CA VAL A 133 -2.97 -19.27 -4.10
C VAL A 133 -3.65 -20.13 -3.05
N LEU A 134 -4.88 -20.57 -3.33
CA LEU A 134 -5.72 -21.34 -2.41
C LEU A 134 -5.96 -22.76 -2.94
N VAL A 135 -5.63 -23.78 -2.13
CA VAL A 135 -5.73 -25.20 -2.52
C VAL A 135 -6.42 -26.03 -1.44
N VAL A 136 -7.51 -26.73 -1.82
CA VAL A 136 -8.18 -27.71 -0.96
C VAL A 136 -7.80 -29.12 -1.37
N GLN A 137 -7.18 -29.87 -0.45
CA GLN A 137 -6.91 -31.28 -0.64
C GLN A 137 -8.14 -32.11 -0.23
N SER A 138 -8.86 -32.61 -1.24
CA SER A 138 -10.01 -33.50 -1.05
C SER A 138 -9.62 -34.81 -0.35
N GLY A 139 -10.52 -35.33 0.48
CA GLY A 139 -10.33 -36.56 1.25
C GLY A 139 -9.50 -36.43 2.53
N THR A 140 -8.52 -35.51 2.60
CA THR A 140 -7.87 -35.10 3.87
C THR A 140 -8.55 -33.88 4.48
N CYS A 141 -9.19 -33.05 3.65
CA CYS A 141 -9.80 -31.78 4.05
C CYS A 141 -8.81 -30.79 4.67
N MET A 142 -7.58 -30.82 4.16
CA MET A 142 -6.59 -29.78 4.41
C MET A 142 -6.75 -28.65 3.37
N LEU A 143 -6.82 -27.42 3.85
CA LEU A 143 -6.68 -26.20 3.05
C LEU A 143 -5.24 -25.68 3.17
N TYR A 144 -4.67 -25.23 2.06
CA TYR A 144 -3.34 -24.61 1.96
C TYR A 144 -3.48 -23.27 1.25
N GLU A 145 -2.87 -22.23 1.81
CA GLU A 145 -3.01 -20.85 1.34
C GLU A 145 -1.64 -20.19 1.34
N LEU A 146 -1.31 -19.49 0.25
CA LEU A 146 -0.10 -18.66 0.12
C LEU A 146 -0.50 -17.21 -0.18
N TRP A 147 0.32 -16.26 0.26
CA TRP A 147 0.28 -14.84 -0.13
C TRP A 147 1.61 -14.43 -0.77
N ALA A 148 1.56 -13.45 -1.68
CA ALA A 148 2.65 -13.05 -2.56
C ALA A 148 3.29 -14.25 -3.29
N ALA A 149 2.45 -15.14 -3.83
CA ALA A 149 2.89 -16.43 -4.34
C ALA A 149 3.41 -16.35 -5.78
N GLN A 150 4.62 -16.86 -6.00
CA GLN A 150 5.24 -16.99 -7.32
C GLN A 150 5.73 -18.42 -7.55
N GLN A 151 5.43 -18.99 -8.72
CA GLN A 151 5.97 -20.29 -9.10
C GLN A 151 7.49 -20.17 -9.38
N VAL A 152 8.32 -20.91 -8.67
CA VAL A 152 9.79 -20.89 -8.81
C VAL A 152 10.32 -22.31 -8.98
N GLY A 153 10.81 -22.61 -10.18
CA GLY A 153 11.37 -23.92 -10.53
C GLY A 153 10.37 -25.06 -10.35
N ALA A 154 10.64 -25.94 -9.39
CA ALA A 154 9.82 -27.11 -9.08
C ALA A 154 8.88 -26.91 -7.88
N GLY A 155 8.69 -25.67 -7.41
CA GLY A 155 7.85 -25.33 -6.27
C GLY A 155 7.37 -23.88 -6.30
N TRP A 156 7.09 -23.33 -5.14
CA TRP A 156 6.61 -21.96 -4.95
C TRP A 156 7.52 -21.17 -4.03
N GLU A 157 7.71 -19.90 -4.37
CA GLU A 157 8.14 -18.86 -3.44
C GLU A 157 6.89 -18.10 -2.98
N ALA A 158 6.83 -17.68 -1.72
CA ALA A 158 5.72 -16.93 -1.16
C ALA A 158 6.20 -15.99 -0.05
N GLY A 159 5.45 -14.92 0.20
CA GLY A 159 5.65 -14.07 1.38
C GLY A 159 5.28 -14.82 2.65
N SER A 160 4.10 -15.46 2.66
CA SER A 160 3.64 -16.30 3.77
C SER A 160 2.94 -17.57 3.29
N GLY A 161 2.76 -18.54 4.19
CA GLY A 161 1.98 -19.73 3.91
C GLY A 161 1.32 -20.32 5.14
N ALA A 162 0.08 -20.76 4.98
CA ALA A 162 -0.76 -21.31 6.04
C ALA A 162 -1.41 -22.62 5.60
N LYS A 163 -1.63 -23.53 6.57
CA LYS A 163 -2.47 -24.71 6.36
C LYS A 163 -3.51 -24.87 7.46
N TRP A 164 -4.67 -25.41 7.10
CA TRP A 164 -5.84 -25.52 7.97
C TRP A 164 -6.49 -26.89 7.83
N ASP A 165 -6.84 -27.54 8.94
CA ASP A 165 -7.72 -28.71 8.95
C ASP A 165 -9.17 -28.24 8.98
N LEU A 166 -9.88 -28.43 7.87
CA LEU A 166 -11.27 -28.00 7.69
C LEU A 166 -12.28 -28.85 8.49
N ASN A 167 -11.82 -29.79 9.32
CA ASN A 167 -12.65 -30.50 10.31
C ASN A 167 -12.40 -29.99 11.75
N SER A 168 -11.58 -28.96 11.93
CA SER A 168 -11.09 -28.53 13.23
C SER A 168 -11.41 -27.05 13.54
N ASN A 169 -11.55 -26.74 14.83
CA ASN A 169 -11.61 -25.37 15.35
C ASN A 169 -10.23 -24.86 15.81
N ALA A 170 -9.15 -25.56 15.43
CA ALA A 170 -7.78 -25.14 15.73
C ALA A 170 -7.44 -23.82 15.02
N LEU A 171 -6.97 -22.85 15.80
CA LEU A 171 -6.46 -21.58 15.31
C LEU A 171 -4.94 -21.62 15.16
N ARG A 172 -4.37 -20.69 14.38
CA ARG A 172 -2.92 -20.47 14.32
C ARG A 172 -2.35 -20.09 15.70
N PRO A 173 -1.03 -20.28 15.92
CA PRO A 173 -0.36 -19.76 17.10
C PRO A 173 -0.65 -18.26 17.32
N ALA A 174 -0.63 -17.82 18.58
CA ALA A 174 -0.86 -16.40 18.89
C ALA A 174 0.28 -15.54 18.31
N GLY A 175 -0.06 -14.48 17.59
CA GLY A 175 0.89 -13.61 16.92
C GLY A 175 1.46 -14.18 15.62
N TRP A 176 0.80 -15.14 14.96
CA TRP A 176 1.18 -15.61 13.63
C TRP A 176 0.21 -15.07 12.58
N THR A 177 0.73 -14.36 11.59
CA THR A 177 0.02 -14.02 10.34
C THR A 177 -0.29 -15.28 9.51
N SER A 178 -0.97 -15.11 8.39
CA SER A 178 -1.27 -16.16 7.41
C SER A 178 -1.18 -15.61 5.98
N ALA A 179 -1.85 -16.23 5.02
CA ALA A 179 -2.10 -15.58 3.73
C ALA A 179 -2.97 -14.31 3.90
N ASP A 180 -3.84 -14.29 4.91
CA ASP A 180 -4.61 -13.14 5.38
C ASP A 180 -3.90 -12.47 6.58
N ALA A 181 -3.87 -11.14 6.66
CA ALA A 181 -3.08 -10.43 7.67
C ALA A 181 -3.62 -10.55 9.11
N ALA A 182 -4.89 -10.93 9.32
CA ALA A 182 -5.44 -11.24 10.65
C ALA A 182 -4.96 -12.59 11.20
N GLY A 183 -4.23 -13.40 10.41
CA GLY A 183 -3.92 -14.78 10.76
C GLY A 183 -5.15 -15.69 10.65
N LEU A 184 -6.05 -15.40 9.71
CA LEU A 184 -7.30 -16.11 9.42
C LEU A 184 -7.21 -16.89 8.09
N PRO A 185 -8.06 -17.90 7.85
CA PRO A 185 -8.13 -18.54 6.55
C PRO A 185 -8.90 -17.67 5.55
N ILE A 186 -8.47 -17.63 4.29
CA ILE A 186 -9.11 -16.83 3.23
C ILE A 186 -10.34 -17.55 2.66
N LEU A 187 -10.17 -18.78 2.16
CA LEU A 187 -11.23 -19.50 1.42
C LEU A 187 -12.56 -19.64 2.20
N PRO A 188 -12.57 -19.89 3.53
CA PRO A 188 -13.78 -19.97 4.34
C PRO A 188 -14.49 -18.62 4.55
N GLY A 189 -13.85 -17.50 4.17
CA GLY A 189 -14.43 -16.16 4.19
C GLY A 189 -14.85 -15.64 2.81
N LEU A 190 -14.67 -16.40 1.72
CA LEU A 190 -15.05 -15.97 0.38
C LEU A 190 -16.52 -16.27 0.08
N ALA A 191 -17.25 -15.30 -0.47
CA ALA A 191 -18.53 -15.58 -1.13
C ALA A 191 -18.27 -16.40 -2.41
N ARG A 192 -18.98 -17.52 -2.61
CA ARG A 192 -18.82 -18.38 -3.79
C ARG A 192 -20.11 -18.49 -4.59
N TYR A 193 -19.97 -18.63 -5.90
CA TYR A 193 -21.10 -18.65 -6.83
C TYR A 193 -22.03 -19.83 -6.57
N GLU A 194 -21.48 -21.02 -6.34
CA GLU A 194 -22.25 -22.27 -6.21
C GLU A 194 -23.17 -22.27 -4.98
N GLU A 195 -22.74 -21.66 -3.87
CA GLU A 195 -23.57 -21.56 -2.66
C GLU A 195 -24.60 -20.43 -2.75
N VAL A 196 -24.27 -19.31 -3.40
CA VAL A 196 -25.23 -18.24 -3.71
C VAL A 196 -26.35 -18.78 -4.60
N MET A 197 -26.01 -19.52 -5.65
CA MET A 197 -26.97 -20.18 -6.53
C MET A 197 -27.72 -21.34 -5.86
N SER A 198 -27.20 -21.90 -4.75
CA SER A 198 -27.95 -22.82 -3.88
C SER A 198 -28.94 -22.11 -2.95
N GLY A 199 -28.89 -20.77 -2.89
CA GLY A 199 -29.80 -19.91 -2.13
C GLY A 199 -29.34 -19.54 -0.72
N ALA A 200 -28.13 -19.93 -0.29
CA ALA A 200 -27.59 -19.56 1.01
C ALA A 200 -26.06 -19.68 1.09
N ILE A 201 -25.39 -18.61 1.54
CA ILE A 201 -24.05 -18.71 2.14
C ILE A 201 -24.25 -19.00 3.64
N THR A 202 -23.61 -20.06 4.15
CA THR A 202 -23.83 -20.55 5.53
C THR A 202 -22.70 -20.21 6.51
N HIS A 203 -21.89 -19.21 6.18
CA HIS A 203 -20.75 -18.75 6.95
C HIS A 203 -20.59 -17.23 6.84
N ALA A 204 -19.71 -16.66 7.66
CA ALA A 204 -19.33 -15.25 7.59
C ALA A 204 -18.39 -14.97 6.42
N LEU A 205 -18.43 -13.75 5.90
CA LEU A 205 -17.49 -13.30 4.88
C LEU A 205 -16.24 -12.66 5.50
N ARG A 206 -15.12 -12.66 4.78
CA ARG A 206 -13.98 -11.77 5.08
C ARG A 206 -14.25 -10.40 4.48
N PHE A 207 -13.81 -9.34 5.15
CA PHE A 207 -13.77 -8.01 4.57
C PHE A 207 -12.57 -7.21 5.05
N THR A 208 -12.21 -6.17 4.29
CA THR A 208 -11.07 -5.30 4.61
C THR A 208 -11.50 -3.93 5.13
N VAL A 209 -10.60 -3.33 5.90
CA VAL A 209 -10.73 -2.00 6.52
C VAL A 209 -9.47 -1.21 6.23
N GLN A 210 -9.55 0.11 6.07
CA GLN A 210 -8.36 0.90 5.72
C GLN A 210 -7.40 1.06 6.90
N ASN A 211 -7.92 1.09 8.12
CA ASN A 211 -7.13 1.28 9.33
C ASN A 211 -7.62 0.30 10.41
N SER A 212 -6.79 -0.67 10.77
CA SER A 212 -7.01 -1.52 11.95
C SER A 212 -6.30 -0.99 13.19
N GLN A 213 -6.72 -1.46 14.36
CA GLN A 213 -5.93 -1.35 15.59
C GLN A 213 -4.73 -2.33 15.55
N ARG A 214 -3.68 -2.01 16.30
CA ARG A 214 -2.58 -2.89 16.75
C ARG A 214 -3.06 -3.88 17.81
N ALA A 215 -4.15 -4.56 17.48
CA ALA A 215 -4.81 -5.55 18.30
C ALA A 215 -5.57 -6.52 17.40
N TYR A 216 -5.78 -7.73 17.92
CA TYR A 216 -6.66 -8.72 17.33
C TYR A 216 -7.54 -9.31 18.43
N ILE A 217 -8.74 -9.75 18.05
CA ILE A 217 -9.67 -10.47 18.91
C ILE A 217 -9.99 -11.83 18.30
N TYR A 218 -10.50 -12.75 19.10
CA TYR A 218 -10.90 -14.08 18.64
C TYR A 218 -11.91 -13.98 17.48
N PRO A 219 -11.71 -14.70 16.36
CA PRO A 219 -10.74 -15.77 16.15
C PRO A 219 -9.36 -15.37 15.59
N ALA A 220 -9.16 -14.09 15.21
CA ALA A 220 -7.90 -13.62 14.64
C ALA A 220 -6.72 -13.80 15.59
N ARG A 221 -5.52 -13.92 15.00
CA ARG A 221 -4.26 -14.28 15.67
C ARG A 221 -3.16 -13.25 15.46
N HIS A 222 -3.34 -12.31 14.55
CA HIS A 222 -2.34 -11.32 14.16
C HIS A 222 -2.99 -9.95 13.87
N PHE A 223 -2.20 -8.87 13.90
CA PHE A 223 -2.66 -7.50 13.65
C PHE A 223 -1.84 -6.87 12.51
N ALA A 224 -2.46 -6.06 11.64
CA ALA A 224 -1.77 -5.49 10.46
C ALA A 224 -1.44 -3.99 10.59
N SER A 225 -1.44 -3.44 11.80
CA SER A 225 -1.29 -2.00 12.07
C SER A 225 -0.45 -1.74 13.33
N SER A 226 0.19 -0.57 13.40
CA SER A 226 0.87 -0.06 14.59
C SER A 226 -0.02 0.87 15.44
N ASP A 227 -1.17 1.32 14.93
CA ASP A 227 -2.05 2.30 15.61
C ASP A 227 -2.75 1.67 16.83
N THR A 228 -2.66 2.32 17.99
CA THR A 228 -3.25 1.83 19.24
C THR A 228 -4.66 2.34 19.53
N ASN A 229 -5.20 3.21 18.67
CA ASN A 229 -6.51 3.84 18.82
C ASN A 229 -7.65 2.81 19.05
N PRO A 230 -8.33 2.83 20.20
CA PRO A 230 -9.37 1.84 20.55
C PRO A 230 -10.68 2.01 19.76
N ASN A 231 -10.78 3.04 18.91
CA ASN A 231 -11.88 3.25 17.99
C ASN A 231 -11.63 2.69 16.59
N LEU A 232 -10.42 2.20 16.30
CA LEU A 232 -10.17 1.43 15.08
C LEU A 232 -10.53 -0.05 15.30
N PRO A 233 -11.05 -0.74 14.28
CA PRO A 233 -11.36 -2.17 14.37
C PRO A 233 -10.10 -2.99 14.65
N PRO A 234 -10.05 -3.85 15.69
CA PRO A 234 -9.03 -4.90 15.77
C PRO A 234 -9.26 -5.95 14.67
N MET A 235 -8.21 -6.67 14.30
CA MET A 235 -8.36 -7.84 13.42
C MET A 235 -9.26 -8.90 14.09
N GLY A 236 -10.10 -9.56 13.29
CA GLY A 236 -11.13 -10.49 13.76
C GLY A 236 -12.42 -9.84 14.26
N LEU A 237 -12.56 -8.51 14.22
CA LEU A 237 -13.79 -7.83 14.65
C LEU A 237 -15.00 -8.29 13.82
N ARG A 238 -16.09 -8.70 14.50
CA ARG A 238 -17.29 -9.27 13.87
C ARG A 238 -18.36 -8.19 13.66
N LEU A 239 -18.76 -8.01 12.42
CA LEU A 239 -19.86 -7.13 12.01
C LEU A 239 -21.04 -7.95 11.48
N ARG A 240 -22.27 -7.46 11.63
CA ARG A 240 -23.47 -7.97 10.94
C ARG A 240 -24.26 -6.84 10.29
N LEU A 241 -24.98 -7.16 9.23
CA LEU A 241 -26.03 -6.32 8.69
C LEU A 241 -27.18 -6.27 9.71
N ARG A 242 -27.57 -5.07 10.14
CA ARG A 242 -28.62 -4.87 11.16
C ARG A 242 -29.92 -5.55 10.76
N ALA A 243 -30.64 -6.08 11.75
CA ALA A 243 -31.92 -6.76 11.54
C ALA A 243 -33.02 -5.84 10.96
N ASP A 244 -32.96 -4.54 11.26
CA ASP A 244 -33.93 -3.53 10.82
C ASP A 244 -33.66 -2.94 9.43
N TYR A 245 -32.50 -3.20 8.83
CA TYR A 245 -32.18 -2.72 7.48
C TYR A 245 -33.08 -3.39 6.44
N ASN A 246 -33.79 -2.62 5.62
CA ASN A 246 -34.73 -3.20 4.66
C ASN A 246 -34.02 -3.78 3.43
N ILE A 247 -33.95 -5.12 3.34
CA ILE A 247 -33.40 -5.85 2.20
C ILE A 247 -34.46 -6.36 1.20
N ALA A 248 -35.74 -5.98 1.36
CA ALA A 248 -36.82 -6.46 0.49
C ALA A 248 -36.77 -5.92 -0.95
N GLY A 249 -35.99 -4.87 -1.21
CA GLY A 249 -35.76 -4.33 -2.55
C GLY A 249 -34.60 -4.97 -3.31
N PHE A 250 -33.86 -5.91 -2.69
CA PHE A 250 -32.71 -6.58 -3.30
C PHE A 250 -33.14 -7.93 -3.89
N THR A 251 -32.59 -8.27 -5.04
CA THR A 251 -32.84 -9.54 -5.75
C THR A 251 -31.60 -10.44 -5.80
N GLY A 252 -31.77 -11.63 -6.39
CA GLY A 252 -30.67 -12.45 -6.90
C GLY A 252 -29.56 -12.76 -5.89
N GLU A 253 -28.33 -12.58 -6.35
CA GLU A 253 -27.08 -12.90 -5.68
C GLU A 253 -26.86 -11.96 -4.49
N SER A 254 -27.09 -10.66 -4.72
CA SER A 254 -27.05 -9.62 -3.68
C SER A 254 -27.96 -9.92 -2.50
N ARG A 255 -29.17 -10.44 -2.77
CA ARG A 255 -30.13 -10.79 -1.71
C ARG A 255 -29.59 -11.90 -0.82
N VAL A 256 -29.02 -12.95 -1.40
CA VAL A 256 -28.45 -14.10 -0.65
C VAL A 256 -27.25 -13.64 0.18
N ILE A 257 -26.37 -12.81 -0.40
CA ILE A 257 -25.21 -12.23 0.30
C ILE A 257 -25.66 -11.38 1.50
N LEU A 258 -26.71 -10.55 1.35
CA LEU A 258 -27.23 -9.72 2.46
C LEU A 258 -27.92 -10.54 3.56
N GLU A 259 -28.55 -11.67 3.23
CA GLU A 259 -29.07 -12.60 4.23
C GLU A 259 -27.94 -13.27 5.03
N ALA A 260 -26.83 -13.64 4.36
CA ALA A 260 -25.64 -14.17 5.02
C ALA A 260 -24.96 -13.12 5.91
N LEU A 261 -24.79 -11.89 5.43
CA LEU A 261 -24.26 -10.77 6.20
C LEU A 261 -25.16 -10.39 7.40
N ARG A 262 -26.45 -10.68 7.35
CA ARG A 262 -27.35 -10.55 8.52
C ARG A 262 -27.17 -11.68 9.52
N LYS A 263 -27.06 -12.92 9.03
CA LYS A 263 -27.12 -14.13 9.86
C LYS A 263 -25.77 -14.52 10.46
N TYR A 264 -24.73 -14.57 9.62
CA TYR A 264 -23.38 -14.96 9.97
C TYR A 264 -22.44 -13.74 10.05
N GLY A 265 -22.71 -12.70 9.25
CA GLY A 265 -21.94 -11.46 9.27
C GLY A 265 -20.63 -11.53 8.49
N MET A 266 -19.67 -10.72 8.92
CA MET A 266 -18.34 -10.65 8.32
C MET A 266 -17.27 -10.30 9.35
N MET A 267 -16.04 -10.73 9.11
CA MET A 267 -14.88 -10.50 9.99
C MET A 267 -13.85 -9.60 9.31
N VAL A 268 -13.33 -8.64 10.08
CA VAL A 268 -12.18 -7.82 9.68
C VAL A 268 -10.97 -8.73 9.54
N ALA A 269 -10.47 -8.85 8.31
CA ALA A 269 -9.46 -9.83 7.96
C ALA A 269 -8.14 -9.18 7.49
N ASP A 270 -8.24 -8.07 6.76
CA ASP A 270 -7.04 -7.37 6.27
C ASP A 270 -7.17 -5.84 6.27
N ASN A 271 -6.01 -5.18 6.16
CA ASN A 271 -5.92 -3.77 5.87
C ASN A 271 -6.01 -3.55 4.36
N GLY A 272 -7.09 -2.93 3.91
CA GLY A 272 -7.45 -2.76 2.50
C GLY A 272 -8.52 -1.70 2.31
N SER A 273 -9.33 -1.80 1.26
CA SER A 273 -10.37 -0.80 1.02
C SER A 273 -11.59 -1.01 1.93
N ASN A 274 -12.03 0.05 2.61
CA ASN A 274 -13.14 -0.01 3.56
C ASN A 274 -14.41 -0.64 2.93
N TRP A 275 -14.94 -1.67 3.60
CA TRP A 275 -16.16 -2.41 3.22
C TRP A 275 -16.04 -3.31 1.98
N TYR A 276 -14.82 -3.69 1.59
CA TYR A 276 -14.61 -4.64 0.50
C TYR A 276 -14.76 -6.06 1.03
N ILE A 277 -15.83 -6.75 0.62
CA ILE A 277 -16.04 -8.19 0.87
C ILE A 277 -15.47 -8.99 -0.29
N SER A 278 -14.69 -10.03 -0.01
CA SER A 278 -14.05 -10.85 -1.03
C SER A 278 -14.91 -12.06 -1.42
N GLY A 279 -14.71 -12.53 -2.64
CA GLY A 279 -15.37 -13.73 -3.18
C GLY A 279 -14.47 -14.49 -4.14
N ALA A 280 -14.90 -15.69 -4.50
CA ALA A 280 -14.16 -16.52 -5.45
C ALA A 280 -14.46 -16.09 -6.89
N THR A 281 -13.41 -16.05 -7.72
CA THR A 281 -13.50 -15.77 -9.17
C THR A 281 -14.43 -16.77 -9.85
N ASN A 282 -15.50 -16.31 -10.50
CA ASN A 282 -16.39 -17.17 -11.28
C ASN A 282 -17.02 -16.39 -12.45
N PRO A 283 -16.86 -16.81 -13.71
CA PRO A 283 -17.36 -16.06 -14.87
C PRO A 283 -18.89 -16.05 -15.01
N ASN A 284 -19.64 -16.68 -14.09
CA ASN A 284 -21.10 -16.74 -14.11
C ASN A 284 -21.78 -15.80 -13.09
N TRP A 285 -21.02 -15.04 -12.29
CA TRP A 285 -21.56 -13.97 -11.44
C TRP A 285 -22.33 -12.94 -12.28
N ASP A 286 -23.45 -12.42 -11.76
CA ASP A 286 -24.20 -11.33 -12.38
C ASP A 286 -23.73 -10.00 -11.79
N ASP A 287 -22.77 -9.35 -12.45
CA ASP A 287 -22.20 -8.08 -11.97
C ASP A 287 -23.24 -6.96 -11.84
N ASP A 288 -24.33 -6.98 -12.62
CA ASP A 288 -25.44 -6.02 -12.51
C ASP A 288 -26.29 -6.29 -11.27
N ASP A 289 -26.55 -7.56 -10.91
CA ASP A 289 -27.18 -7.91 -9.63
C ASP A 289 -26.23 -7.60 -8.45
N LEU A 290 -24.96 -8.00 -8.48
CA LEU A 290 -23.95 -7.70 -7.44
C LEU A 290 -23.77 -6.20 -7.19
N ASN A 291 -23.90 -5.36 -8.22
CA ASN A 291 -23.83 -3.91 -8.10
C ASN A 291 -24.90 -3.32 -7.13
N GLN A 292 -25.98 -4.03 -6.81
CA GLN A 292 -26.92 -3.60 -5.76
C GLN A 292 -26.25 -3.47 -4.38
N LEU A 293 -25.26 -4.32 -4.05
CA LEU A 293 -24.53 -4.24 -2.79
C LEU A 293 -23.89 -2.86 -2.58
N LYS A 294 -23.46 -2.20 -3.67
CA LYS A 294 -22.87 -0.85 -3.67
C LYS A 294 -23.87 0.25 -3.28
N THR A 295 -25.14 -0.09 -3.01
CA THR A 295 -26.12 0.83 -2.40
C THR A 295 -26.12 0.77 -0.86
N VAL A 296 -25.66 -0.33 -0.25
CA VAL A 296 -25.71 -0.58 1.19
C VAL A 296 -24.62 0.23 1.91
N PRO A 297 -24.97 1.18 2.80
CA PRO A 297 -23.97 1.95 3.54
C PRO A 297 -23.40 1.19 4.74
N GLY A 298 -22.19 1.55 5.18
CA GLY A 298 -21.60 1.04 6.41
C GLY A 298 -22.48 1.21 7.65
N SER A 299 -23.28 2.29 7.71
CA SER A 299 -24.30 2.52 8.75
C SER A 299 -25.45 1.50 8.78
N ALA A 300 -25.59 0.65 7.77
CA ALA A 300 -26.49 -0.51 7.80
C ALA A 300 -25.93 -1.68 8.64
N PHE A 301 -24.67 -1.62 9.04
CA PHE A 301 -24.00 -2.64 9.85
C PHE A 301 -23.88 -2.21 11.32
N GLU A 302 -23.69 -3.21 12.17
CA GLU A 302 -23.34 -3.06 13.58
C GLU A 302 -22.29 -4.11 13.97
N VAL A 303 -21.43 -3.76 14.92
CA VAL A 303 -20.43 -4.66 15.49
C VAL A 303 -21.08 -5.47 16.60
N VAL A 304 -20.78 -6.76 16.69
CA VAL A 304 -21.27 -7.66 17.75
C VAL A 304 -20.14 -8.16 18.62
N LEU A 305 -20.43 -8.46 19.88
CA LEU A 305 -19.47 -9.08 20.81
C LEU A 305 -19.28 -10.56 20.47
N SER A 306 -18.05 -10.96 20.19
CA SER A 306 -17.69 -12.37 20.01
C SER A 306 -17.66 -13.11 21.36
N PRO A 307 -18.14 -14.37 21.45
CA PRO A 307 -18.00 -15.18 22.66
C PRO A 307 -16.54 -15.29 23.11
N GLY A 308 -16.23 -14.78 24.31
CA GLY A 308 -14.88 -14.73 24.86
C GLY A 308 -14.18 -13.37 24.74
N GLU A 309 -14.79 -12.38 24.07
CA GLU A 309 -14.32 -11.00 24.07
C GLU A 309 -14.63 -10.32 25.43
N PRO A 310 -13.62 -9.78 26.14
CA PRO A 310 -13.88 -9.06 27.39
C PRO A 310 -14.62 -7.75 27.09
N THR A 311 -15.62 -7.41 27.91
CA THR A 311 -16.47 -6.21 27.75
C THR A 311 -15.76 -4.89 28.10
N GLY A 312 -14.46 -4.81 27.88
CA GLY A 312 -13.61 -3.66 28.14
C GLY A 312 -12.21 -3.87 27.55
N THR A 313 -11.81 -2.99 26.63
CA THR A 313 -10.51 -2.89 25.96
C THR A 313 -9.89 -4.20 25.45
N ALA A 314 -9.83 -4.33 24.12
CA ALA A 314 -9.11 -5.41 23.43
C ALA A 314 -7.75 -5.69 24.06
N THR A 315 -7.41 -6.99 24.20
CA THR A 315 -6.24 -7.41 24.99
C THR A 315 -4.95 -6.97 24.31
N VAL A 316 -4.35 -5.90 24.82
CA VAL A 316 -2.98 -5.49 24.49
C VAL A 316 -2.05 -6.58 24.99
N THR A 317 -1.77 -7.55 24.13
CA THR A 317 -0.84 -8.65 24.41
C THR A 317 0.58 -8.09 24.45
N PRO A 318 1.36 -8.35 25.53
CA PRO A 318 2.60 -7.61 25.77
C PRO A 318 3.70 -7.95 24.75
N THR A 319 4.51 -6.93 24.44
CA THR A 319 5.72 -7.03 23.63
C THR A 319 6.61 -8.16 24.09
N ARG A 320 6.93 -9.11 23.19
CA ARG A 320 7.99 -10.10 23.41
C ARG A 320 9.34 -9.39 23.46
N THR A 321 9.85 -9.13 24.65
CA THR A 321 11.26 -8.72 24.83
C THR A 321 12.15 -9.84 24.31
N LEU A 322 12.86 -9.58 23.20
CA LEU A 322 13.93 -10.46 22.72
C LEU A 322 15.13 -10.35 23.67
N THR A 323 15.11 -11.13 24.76
CA THR A 323 16.27 -11.31 25.62
C THR A 323 17.36 -12.06 24.83
N ARG A 324 18.30 -11.30 24.26
CA ARG A 324 19.40 -11.80 23.43
C ARG A 324 20.37 -12.64 24.28
N THR A 325 20.05 -13.91 24.44
CA THR A 325 20.93 -14.89 25.10
C THR A 325 22.17 -15.07 24.21
N PRO A 326 23.40 -14.94 24.74
CA PRO A 326 24.61 -15.11 23.95
C PRO A 326 24.72 -16.56 23.46
N SER A 327 24.81 -16.71 22.13
CA SER A 327 24.97 -18.02 21.50
C SER A 327 26.27 -18.69 21.94
N LYS A 328 26.20 -20.00 22.23
CA LYS A 328 27.36 -20.83 22.57
C LYS A 328 27.85 -21.61 21.37
N THR A 329 29.17 -21.65 21.23
CA THR A 329 29.95 -22.70 20.54
C THR A 329 29.91 -22.71 19.01
N ALA A 330 30.92 -22.10 18.40
CA ALA A 330 31.51 -22.61 17.16
C ALA A 330 32.69 -23.54 17.51
N THR A 331 32.84 -24.64 16.76
CA THR A 331 33.89 -25.67 16.92
C THR A 331 34.89 -25.54 15.75
N PRO A 332 36.19 -25.81 15.93
CA PRO A 332 37.23 -24.94 15.36
C PRO A 332 37.79 -25.36 14.01
N THR A 333 38.39 -24.39 13.31
CA THR A 333 39.37 -24.62 12.22
C THR A 333 40.76 -24.24 12.70
N ILE A 334 41.75 -25.13 12.51
CA ILE A 334 43.13 -24.95 12.95
C ILE A 334 43.97 -24.28 11.85
N THR A 335 44.58 -23.14 12.16
CA THR A 335 45.79 -22.65 11.46
C THR A 335 46.80 -22.12 12.48
N ARG A 336 48.10 -22.31 12.21
CA ARG A 336 49.18 -22.34 13.20
C ARG A 336 49.68 -20.96 13.66
N SER A 337 50.04 -20.88 14.93
CA SER A 337 50.70 -19.74 15.60
C SER A 337 52.20 -19.64 15.29
N VAL A 338 52.76 -18.42 15.38
CA VAL A 338 54.18 -18.18 15.70
C VAL A 338 54.26 -17.08 16.78
N THR A 339 55.24 -17.23 17.66
CA THR A 339 55.35 -16.61 18.99
C THR A 339 56.00 -15.23 19.02
N ALA A 340 55.55 -14.36 19.93
CA ALA A 340 56.41 -13.39 20.62
C ALA A 340 55.91 -13.18 22.07
N THR A 341 56.83 -13.16 23.04
CA THR A 341 56.55 -12.96 24.48
C THR A 341 57.44 -11.81 25.02
N PRO A 342 57.30 -11.32 26.27
CA PRO A 342 57.08 -9.89 26.56
C PRO A 342 58.32 -9.21 27.18
N THR A 343 58.19 -8.02 27.81
CA THR A 343 58.71 -7.74 29.20
C THR A 343 58.62 -6.26 29.69
N ARG A 344 58.07 -6.10 30.92
CA ARG A 344 58.28 -5.11 32.02
C ARG A 344 57.79 -3.62 32.03
N THR A 345 56.93 -3.42 33.03
CA THR A 345 56.72 -2.36 34.04
C THR A 345 57.88 -1.41 34.44
N LEU A 346 57.51 -0.15 34.78
CA LEU A 346 58.03 0.61 35.94
C LEU A 346 56.95 1.50 36.61
N THR A 347 57.18 1.87 37.88
CA THR A 347 56.25 2.56 38.82
C THR A 347 56.82 3.91 39.29
N GLN A 348 55.99 4.90 39.66
CA GLN A 348 56.29 5.88 40.73
C GLN A 348 55.08 6.76 41.16
N THR A 349 55.19 7.40 42.33
CA THR A 349 54.21 8.27 43.05
C THR A 349 54.98 9.00 44.20
N PRO A 350 54.47 9.98 44.99
CA PRO A 350 53.45 11.04 44.83
C PRO A 350 53.99 12.47 45.26
N SER A 351 53.11 13.43 45.65
CA SER A 351 53.34 14.71 46.43
C SER A 351 53.35 16.03 45.61
N LYS A 352 52.72 17.18 45.97
CA LYS A 352 51.94 17.62 47.16
C LYS A 352 50.98 18.84 46.92
N THR A 353 49.97 18.91 47.79
CA THR A 353 48.92 19.90 48.20
C THR A 353 49.05 21.44 48.01
N ALA A 354 47.89 22.09 47.72
CA ALA A 354 47.42 23.37 48.32
C ALA A 354 45.87 23.50 48.28
N THR A 355 45.24 24.23 49.22
CA THR A 355 43.76 24.34 49.47
C THR A 355 43.46 25.67 50.24
N PRO A 356 42.22 26.02 50.69
CA PRO A 356 40.93 26.31 50.03
C PRO A 356 40.36 27.74 50.35
N THR A 357 39.18 28.12 49.82
CA THR A 357 38.31 29.17 50.43
C THR A 357 36.81 28.81 50.37
N SER A 358 36.05 29.31 51.34
CA SER A 358 34.74 28.91 51.92
C SER A 358 33.44 28.82 51.07
N SER A 359 32.51 28.01 51.60
CA SER A 359 31.11 27.74 51.21
C SER A 359 30.09 28.78 51.79
N PRO A 360 28.76 28.72 51.50
CA PRO A 360 27.90 27.85 52.31
C PRO A 360 26.75 27.10 51.59
N THR A 361 26.34 25.99 52.22
CA THR A 361 25.22 25.09 51.91
C THR A 361 23.84 25.74 51.88
N ARG A 362 22.93 25.26 51.02
CA ARG A 362 21.47 25.38 51.21
C ARG A 362 20.69 24.14 50.79
N THR A 363 19.58 23.90 51.50
CA THR A 363 18.78 22.68 51.54
C THR A 363 18.04 22.35 50.24
N LEU A 364 18.10 21.09 49.81
CA LEU A 364 17.23 20.53 48.77
C LEU A 364 15.79 20.38 49.30
N THR A 365 14.85 21.09 48.67
CA THR A 365 13.41 20.86 48.82
C THR A 365 12.92 20.21 47.53
N LEU A 366 12.18 19.10 47.62
CA LEU A 366 11.62 18.44 46.45
C LEU A 366 10.42 19.23 45.91
N ALA A 367 10.53 19.66 44.65
CA ALA A 367 9.44 20.16 43.82
C ALA A 367 9.49 19.40 42.48
N PRO A 368 8.35 19.18 41.79
CA PRO A 368 8.30 18.27 40.65
C PRO A 368 9.11 18.82 39.47
N THR A 369 10.17 18.11 39.09
CA THR A 369 10.96 18.42 37.90
C THR A 369 10.16 18.06 36.66
N SER A 370 9.70 19.07 35.92
CA SER A 370 9.25 18.87 34.54
C SER A 370 10.41 18.33 33.72
N THR A 371 10.29 17.11 33.20
CA THR A 371 11.26 16.55 32.25
C THR A 371 11.19 17.34 30.96
N ARG A 372 12.21 18.17 30.72
CA ARG A 372 12.44 18.86 29.45
C ARG A 372 12.37 17.86 28.30
N THR A 373 11.32 17.99 27.48
CA THR A 373 11.38 17.64 26.06
C THR A 373 12.63 18.29 25.46
N ALA A 374 13.34 17.57 24.58
CA ALA A 374 14.34 18.18 23.74
C ALA A 374 13.62 19.06 22.72
N THR A 375 13.40 20.33 23.04
CA THR A 375 13.01 21.33 22.05
C THR A 375 14.22 21.55 21.15
N SER A 376 14.27 20.84 20.02
CA SER A 376 14.97 21.36 18.86
C SER A 376 14.34 22.70 18.53
N THR A 377 15.11 23.78 18.65
CA THR A 377 14.75 25.05 18.01
C THR A 377 14.50 24.71 16.53
N PRO A 378 13.32 25.01 15.96
CA PRO A 378 13.15 24.80 14.53
C PRO A 378 14.20 25.65 13.81
N ALA A 379 14.99 25.01 12.96
CA ALA A 379 15.62 25.74 11.88
C ALA A 379 14.49 26.41 11.08
N SER A 380 14.73 27.62 10.58
CA SER A 380 13.77 28.29 9.69
C SER A 380 13.80 27.60 8.33
N GLY A 381 13.25 26.39 8.25
CA GLY A 381 13.18 25.60 7.02
C GLY A 381 12.48 26.40 5.92
N LYS A 382 13.07 26.42 4.73
CA LYS A 382 12.42 26.99 3.55
C LYS A 382 11.20 26.11 3.27
N ILE A 383 10.01 26.67 3.32
CA ILE A 383 8.79 25.92 2.98
C ILE A 383 8.70 25.82 1.47
N GLU A 384 8.54 24.61 0.97
CA GLU A 384 8.26 24.38 -0.43
C GLU A 384 6.76 24.41 -0.72
N THR A 385 6.44 24.96 -1.88
CA THR A 385 5.08 25.33 -2.21
C THR A 385 4.69 24.89 -3.60
N ILE A 386 3.39 24.63 -3.79
CA ILE A 386 2.86 24.09 -5.04
C ILE A 386 3.06 25.01 -6.26
N GLY A 387 3.26 24.37 -7.40
CA GLY A 387 3.15 24.97 -8.72
C GLY A 387 2.58 23.97 -9.72
N VAL A 388 2.18 24.46 -10.90
CA VAL A 388 1.83 23.61 -12.04
C VAL A 388 2.39 24.17 -13.35
N PHE A 389 2.85 23.28 -14.22
CA PHE A 389 3.11 23.58 -15.63
C PHE A 389 1.89 23.22 -16.47
N ARG A 390 1.44 24.13 -17.33
CA ARG A 390 0.36 23.90 -18.30
C ARG A 390 0.92 23.66 -19.69
N PRO A 391 0.88 22.42 -20.21
CA PRO A 391 1.44 22.09 -21.53
C PRO A 391 0.79 22.90 -22.66
N SER A 392 -0.54 23.10 -22.63
CA SER A 392 -1.27 23.82 -23.69
C SER A 392 -0.92 25.30 -23.84
N GLN A 393 -0.23 25.88 -22.86
CA GLN A 393 0.18 27.29 -22.83
C GLN A 393 1.70 27.44 -22.62
N SER A 394 2.45 26.33 -22.54
CA SER A 394 3.87 26.28 -22.15
C SER A 394 4.19 27.24 -21.01
N THR A 395 3.38 27.24 -19.95
CA THR A 395 3.41 28.25 -18.89
C THR A 395 3.39 27.60 -17.52
N PHE A 396 4.33 28.00 -16.67
CA PHE A 396 4.37 27.69 -15.26
C PHE A 396 3.51 28.67 -14.47
N TYR A 397 2.72 28.14 -13.55
CA TYR A 397 1.91 28.83 -12.57
C TYR A 397 2.40 28.42 -11.19
N LEU A 398 3.12 29.30 -10.51
CA LEU A 398 3.75 29.01 -9.22
C LEU A 398 3.02 29.79 -8.12
N ARG A 399 2.93 29.21 -6.92
CA ARG A 399 2.20 29.80 -5.80
C ARG A 399 3.03 29.75 -4.53
N ASN A 400 3.20 30.88 -3.86
CA ASN A 400 4.00 31.02 -2.64
C ASN A 400 3.29 30.50 -1.37
N SER A 401 2.27 29.64 -1.51
CA SER A 401 1.54 29.06 -0.38
C SER A 401 0.75 27.80 -0.78
N ASN A 402 0.67 26.83 0.14
CA ASN A 402 -0.09 25.59 -0.02
C ASN A 402 -1.58 25.81 0.29
N THR A 403 -2.22 26.71 -0.46
CA THR A 403 -3.64 27.11 -0.32
C THR A 403 -4.34 27.13 -1.69
N THR A 404 -5.68 27.09 -1.73
CA THR A 404 -6.44 27.27 -2.99
C THR A 404 -6.41 28.73 -3.46
N GLY A 405 -6.17 28.98 -4.76
CA GLY A 405 -6.23 30.34 -5.33
C GLY A 405 -5.57 30.51 -6.71
N VAL A 406 -5.28 31.76 -7.09
CA VAL A 406 -4.57 32.12 -8.34
C VAL A 406 -3.05 32.13 -8.15
N ALA A 407 -2.28 31.85 -9.20
CA ALA A 407 -0.81 31.85 -9.12
C ALA A 407 -0.24 33.23 -8.73
N ASP A 408 0.83 33.23 -7.93
CA ASP A 408 1.58 34.43 -7.57
C ASP A 408 2.60 34.80 -8.65
N ILE A 409 3.17 33.77 -9.32
CA ILE A 409 4.09 33.91 -10.44
C ILE A 409 3.54 33.12 -11.63
N SER A 410 3.56 33.74 -12.81
CA SER A 410 3.21 33.11 -14.08
C SER A 410 4.34 33.39 -15.07
N THR A 411 4.94 32.34 -15.64
CA THR A 411 6.05 32.49 -16.60
C THR A 411 5.98 31.48 -17.73
N THR A 412 6.04 31.95 -18.98
CA THR A 412 6.05 31.10 -20.18
C THR A 412 7.47 30.57 -20.45
N PHE A 413 7.59 29.25 -20.57
CA PHE A 413 8.83 28.55 -20.87
C PHE A 413 8.60 27.18 -21.52
N GLY A 414 9.55 26.75 -22.35
CA GLY A 414 9.51 25.47 -23.06
C GLY A 414 8.50 25.42 -24.22
N ALA A 415 8.22 24.21 -24.67
CA ALA A 415 7.22 23.86 -25.67
C ALA A 415 6.14 22.94 -25.08
N ALA A 416 5.02 22.77 -25.79
CA ALA A 416 3.85 22.03 -25.29
C ALA A 416 4.06 20.52 -25.05
N THR A 417 5.15 19.94 -25.55
CA THR A 417 5.52 18.53 -25.36
C THR A 417 6.62 18.33 -24.32
N ASP A 418 7.18 19.41 -23.77
CA ASP A 418 8.26 19.33 -22.79
C ASP A 418 7.68 18.98 -21.41
N LEU A 419 8.46 18.24 -20.61
CA LEU A 419 8.12 17.89 -19.23
C LEU A 419 8.74 18.93 -18.28
N PRO A 420 8.03 19.37 -17.22
CA PRO A 420 8.60 20.33 -16.27
C PRO A 420 9.64 19.67 -15.38
N VAL A 421 10.62 20.47 -14.96
CA VAL A 421 11.58 20.14 -13.90
C VAL A 421 11.95 21.45 -13.19
N VAL A 422 12.20 21.44 -11.89
CA VAL A 422 12.43 22.64 -11.08
C VAL A 422 13.51 22.37 -10.04
N GLY A 423 14.26 23.40 -9.67
CA GLY A 423 15.34 23.28 -8.70
C GLY A 423 16.14 24.58 -8.51
N ASP A 424 16.96 24.62 -7.48
CA ASP A 424 17.92 25.67 -7.11
C ASP A 424 19.24 25.46 -7.88
N TRP A 425 19.27 25.90 -9.15
CA TRP A 425 20.36 25.59 -10.09
C TRP A 425 21.68 26.33 -9.80
N ASP A 426 21.63 27.46 -9.07
CA ASP A 426 22.79 28.30 -8.76
C ASP A 426 23.10 28.42 -7.26
N GLY A 427 22.28 27.82 -6.39
CA GLY A 427 22.48 27.77 -4.95
C GLY A 427 22.09 29.05 -4.21
N ASP A 428 21.27 29.92 -4.82
CA ASP A 428 20.79 31.16 -4.19
C ASP A 428 19.69 30.92 -3.15
N GLY A 429 19.07 29.74 -3.19
CA GLY A 429 18.00 29.32 -2.31
C GLY A 429 16.60 29.31 -2.90
N ILE A 430 16.46 29.62 -4.19
CA ILE A 430 15.19 29.76 -4.91
C ILE A 430 15.06 28.69 -6.00
N ALA A 431 14.02 27.86 -5.89
CA ALA A 431 13.69 26.90 -6.94
C ALA A 431 13.20 27.65 -8.20
N THR A 432 13.80 27.34 -9.35
CA THR A 432 13.56 28.04 -10.62
C THR A 432 13.22 27.10 -11.78
N VAL A 433 12.50 27.63 -12.77
CA VAL A 433 11.86 26.81 -13.82
C VAL A 433 12.82 26.20 -14.84
N GLY A 434 12.68 24.89 -15.03
CA GLY A 434 13.34 24.08 -16.06
C GLY A 434 12.34 23.30 -16.91
N VAL A 435 12.76 22.88 -18.09
CA VAL A 435 12.02 21.91 -18.93
C VAL A 435 12.96 20.86 -19.52
N TYR A 436 12.45 19.64 -19.63
CA TYR A 436 13.09 18.53 -20.33
C TYR A 436 12.32 18.19 -21.60
N ARG A 437 13.02 18.05 -22.73
CA ARG A 437 12.42 17.71 -24.02
C ARG A 437 12.54 16.21 -24.29
N PRO A 438 11.47 15.40 -24.11
CA PRO A 438 11.54 13.95 -24.27
C PRO A 438 11.86 13.50 -25.71
N GLY A 439 11.66 14.36 -26.72
CA GLY A 439 12.04 14.06 -28.10
C GLY A 439 13.55 14.14 -28.40
N THR A 440 14.34 14.85 -27.59
CA THR A 440 15.79 15.06 -27.82
C THR A 440 16.67 14.69 -26.62
N GLY A 441 16.11 14.55 -25.43
CA GLY A 441 16.87 14.36 -24.19
C GLY A 441 17.50 15.64 -23.64
N GLU A 442 17.12 16.81 -24.18
CA GLU A 442 17.66 18.11 -23.77
C GLU A 442 16.95 18.67 -22.55
N PHE A 443 17.73 19.14 -21.58
CA PHE A 443 17.31 20.04 -20.52
C PHE A 443 17.52 21.51 -20.96
N PHE A 444 16.57 22.37 -20.59
CA PHE A 444 16.67 23.82 -20.70
C PHE A 444 16.27 24.41 -19.35
N LEU A 445 17.20 25.05 -18.63
CA LEU A 445 16.98 25.59 -17.29
C LEU A 445 17.16 27.12 -17.28
N ARG A 446 16.59 27.78 -16.26
CA ARG A 446 16.69 29.23 -16.05
C ARG A 446 16.91 29.50 -14.57
N ASP A 447 17.88 30.33 -14.24
CA ASP A 447 18.15 30.77 -12.85
C ASP A 447 17.19 31.92 -12.45
N SER A 448 15.97 31.93 -13.00
CA SER A 448 14.96 32.95 -12.70
C SER A 448 13.55 32.56 -13.15
N ASN A 449 12.59 32.77 -12.26
CA ASN A 449 11.15 32.63 -12.53
C ASN A 449 10.55 33.85 -13.27
N ALA A 450 11.34 34.88 -13.60
CA ALA A 450 10.86 36.06 -14.31
C ALA A 450 10.39 35.75 -15.73
N GLN A 451 9.30 36.41 -16.16
CA GLN A 451 8.76 36.25 -17.52
C GLN A 451 9.80 36.68 -18.57
N GLY A 452 10.19 35.74 -19.44
CA GLY A 452 11.15 35.99 -20.50
C GLY A 452 12.62 35.94 -20.09
N ALA A 453 12.95 35.42 -18.91
CA ALA A 453 14.33 35.15 -18.50
C ALA A 453 15.10 34.30 -19.55
N PRO A 454 16.41 34.52 -19.73
CA PRO A 454 17.23 33.73 -20.65
C PRO A 454 17.38 32.30 -20.14
N ILE A 455 17.67 31.37 -21.06
CA ILE A 455 18.12 30.01 -20.71
C ILE A 455 19.57 30.12 -20.24
N THR A 456 19.85 29.61 -19.04
CA THR A 456 21.15 29.68 -18.38
C THR A 456 21.93 28.38 -18.57
N HIS A 457 21.22 27.24 -18.51
CA HIS A 457 21.77 25.91 -18.80
C HIS A 457 21.01 25.22 -19.94
N GLN A 458 21.74 24.70 -20.93
CA GLN A 458 21.22 23.78 -21.95
C GLN A 458 22.20 22.62 -22.14
N PHE A 459 21.72 21.39 -21.97
CA PHE A 459 22.54 20.18 -22.07
C PHE A 459 21.68 18.93 -22.31
N VAL A 460 22.31 17.78 -22.55
CA VAL A 460 21.64 16.47 -22.75
C VAL A 460 22.03 15.49 -21.63
N LEU A 461 21.04 14.79 -21.09
CA LEU A 461 21.21 13.65 -20.19
C LEU A 461 20.19 12.55 -20.51
N GLY A 462 20.62 11.29 -20.46
CA GLY A 462 19.78 10.12 -20.76
C GLY A 462 19.57 9.87 -22.25
N SER A 463 18.37 9.42 -22.60
CA SER A 463 17.93 9.14 -23.96
C SER A 463 16.52 9.69 -24.20
N PRO A 464 16.12 9.96 -25.45
CA PRO A 464 14.76 10.35 -25.77
C PRO A 464 13.72 9.36 -25.21
N GLY A 465 12.70 9.88 -24.54
CA GLY A 465 11.65 9.09 -23.87
C GLY A 465 11.92 8.74 -22.40
N ASP A 466 13.08 9.09 -21.84
CA ASP A 466 13.27 9.09 -20.38
C ASP A 466 12.45 10.24 -19.72
N MET A 467 12.31 10.24 -18.39
CA MET A 467 11.51 11.21 -17.62
C MET A 467 12.38 11.99 -16.62
N PRO A 468 12.24 13.31 -16.46
CA PRO A 468 13.13 14.12 -15.63
C PRO A 468 12.81 14.03 -14.13
N MET A 469 13.82 14.35 -13.32
CA MET A 469 13.74 14.70 -11.90
C MET A 469 14.89 15.68 -11.56
N ALA A 470 14.88 16.28 -10.38
CA ALA A 470 15.94 17.17 -9.88
C ALA A 470 16.06 17.08 -8.36
N GLY A 471 17.18 17.55 -7.82
CA GLY A 471 17.46 17.59 -6.38
C GLY A 471 18.96 17.60 -6.07
N ASP A 472 19.32 17.96 -4.85
CA ASP A 472 20.69 17.95 -4.36
C ASP A 472 21.10 16.54 -3.92
N TRP A 473 21.57 15.77 -4.90
CA TRP A 473 22.05 14.39 -4.70
C TRP A 473 23.27 14.27 -3.76
N ASN A 474 23.90 15.38 -3.37
CA ASN A 474 25.23 15.35 -2.75
C ASN A 474 25.37 16.14 -1.43
N GLY A 475 24.46 17.07 -1.15
CA GLY A 475 24.40 17.89 0.07
C GLY A 475 25.26 19.15 -0.01
N ASP A 476 25.43 19.75 -1.19
CA ASP A 476 26.14 21.03 -1.36
C ASP A 476 25.22 22.27 -1.48
N GLY A 477 23.91 22.06 -1.54
CA GLY A 477 22.89 23.09 -1.65
C GLY A 477 22.61 23.56 -3.08
N ILE A 478 23.03 22.81 -4.10
CA ILE A 478 22.76 23.08 -5.52
C ILE A 478 22.06 21.87 -6.14
N ASP A 479 20.93 22.10 -6.81
CA ASP A 479 20.17 21.01 -7.42
C ASP A 479 20.84 20.49 -8.70
N GLY A 480 21.11 19.18 -8.69
CA GLY A 480 21.42 18.42 -9.88
C GLY A 480 20.15 18.04 -10.66
N VAL A 481 20.33 17.33 -11.76
CA VAL A 481 19.22 16.72 -12.50
C VAL A 481 19.36 15.20 -12.58
N GLY A 482 18.24 14.53 -12.76
CA GLY A 482 18.18 13.11 -13.02
C GLY A 482 17.22 12.78 -14.15
N VAL A 483 17.37 11.58 -14.69
CA VAL A 483 16.41 10.99 -15.63
C VAL A 483 16.13 9.52 -15.28
N PHE A 484 14.87 9.14 -15.34
CA PHE A 484 14.36 7.79 -15.12
C PHE A 484 13.87 7.20 -16.45
N ARG A 485 14.20 5.93 -16.69
CA ARG A 485 13.80 5.21 -17.90
C ARG A 485 12.51 4.41 -17.65
N PRO A 486 11.35 4.85 -18.19
CA PRO A 486 10.06 4.22 -17.92
C PRO A 486 9.86 2.84 -18.56
N THR A 487 10.86 2.31 -19.28
CA THR A 487 10.83 0.95 -19.83
C THR A 487 11.53 -0.09 -18.95
N ASN A 488 12.35 0.30 -17.98
CA ASN A 488 13.13 -0.65 -17.17
C ASN A 488 13.60 -0.19 -15.78
N GLY A 489 13.19 0.98 -15.29
CA GLY A 489 13.55 1.44 -13.94
C GLY A 489 14.97 1.98 -13.77
N LEU A 490 15.70 2.19 -14.88
CA LEU A 490 17.08 2.69 -14.84
C LEU A 490 17.10 4.21 -14.62
N ILE A 491 17.87 4.66 -13.63
CA ILE A 491 18.01 6.05 -13.23
C ILE A 491 19.45 6.51 -13.47
N TYR A 492 19.59 7.72 -14.01
CA TYR A 492 20.86 8.42 -14.17
C TYR A 492 20.77 9.77 -13.47
N LEU A 493 21.67 10.04 -12.52
CA LEU A 493 21.72 11.30 -11.77
C LEU A 493 23.01 12.06 -12.09
N LYS A 494 22.93 13.39 -12.10
CA LYS A 494 24.05 14.26 -12.43
C LYS A 494 24.02 15.54 -11.60
N ASN A 495 25.12 15.85 -10.92
CA ASN A 495 25.28 17.08 -10.14
C ASN A 495 25.60 18.26 -11.09
N GLY A 496 26.53 18.05 -12.03
CA GLY A 496 26.93 19.11 -12.96
C GLY A 496 25.96 19.30 -14.12
N LEU A 497 25.39 20.50 -14.26
CA LEU A 497 24.43 20.91 -15.31
C LEU A 497 25.09 21.04 -16.71
N THR A 498 25.61 19.93 -17.23
CA THR A 498 26.41 19.84 -18.47
C THR A 498 26.20 18.50 -19.20
N THR A 499 26.41 18.49 -20.52
CA THR A 499 26.28 17.26 -21.32
C THR A 499 27.43 16.30 -21.01
N GLY A 500 27.11 15.05 -20.69
CA GLY A 500 28.12 14.03 -20.45
C GLY A 500 27.56 12.78 -19.76
N PHE A 501 28.46 12.01 -19.15
CA PHE A 501 28.08 10.87 -18.32
C PHE A 501 27.40 11.32 -17.03
N ALA A 502 26.49 10.48 -16.53
CA ALA A 502 25.91 10.60 -15.20
C ALA A 502 26.96 10.34 -14.13
N ASP A 503 26.81 10.99 -12.97
CA ASP A 503 27.70 10.81 -11.81
C ASP A 503 27.27 9.58 -10.99
N PHE A 504 25.96 9.25 -11.03
CA PHE A 504 25.38 8.03 -10.48
C PHE A 504 24.47 7.34 -11.52
N THR A 505 24.53 6.00 -11.56
CA THR A 505 23.62 5.15 -12.35
C THR A 505 23.06 4.04 -11.47
N MET A 506 21.76 4.03 -11.25
CA MET A 506 21.08 3.12 -10.32
C MET A 506 19.80 2.54 -10.91
N VAL A 507 19.22 1.53 -10.26
CA VAL A 507 17.91 0.96 -10.66
C VAL A 507 16.97 1.00 -9.47
N LEU A 508 15.79 1.59 -9.67
CA LEU A 508 14.67 1.63 -8.73
C LEU A 508 13.37 1.62 -9.55
N GLY A 509 12.36 0.88 -9.08
CA GLY A 509 11.08 0.78 -9.79
C GLY A 509 11.07 -0.19 -10.97
N ILE A 510 9.96 -0.16 -11.71
CA ILE A 510 9.69 -1.01 -12.88
C ILE A 510 9.19 -0.16 -14.07
N ALA A 511 8.93 -0.83 -15.19
CA ALA A 511 8.34 -0.18 -16.36
C ALA A 511 6.96 0.43 -16.04
N GLY A 512 6.74 1.69 -16.42
CA GLY A 512 5.50 2.42 -16.17
C GLY A 512 5.42 3.19 -14.85
N ASP A 513 6.40 3.07 -13.95
CA ASP A 513 6.51 3.97 -12.81
C ASP A 513 6.89 5.41 -13.27
N VAL A 514 6.75 6.40 -12.38
CA VAL A 514 7.01 7.83 -12.64
C VAL A 514 8.02 8.34 -11.60
N PRO A 515 9.10 9.05 -11.97
CA PRO A 515 10.10 9.50 -11.00
C PRO A 515 9.60 10.61 -10.08
N VAL A 516 10.15 10.63 -8.88
CA VAL A 516 10.16 11.76 -7.94
C VAL A 516 11.53 11.84 -7.26
N ALA A 517 11.80 12.93 -6.56
CA ALA A 517 13.03 13.13 -5.78
C ALA A 517 12.72 14.02 -4.58
N GLY A 518 13.53 13.89 -3.53
CA GLY A 518 13.36 14.63 -2.29
C GLY A 518 14.20 14.04 -1.15
N ASP A 519 14.51 14.86 -0.15
CA ASP A 519 15.13 14.44 1.11
C ASP A 519 14.11 13.73 2.01
N TRP A 520 13.99 12.40 1.90
CA TRP A 520 12.97 11.64 2.61
C TRP A 520 13.27 11.41 4.10
N ASN A 521 14.52 11.58 4.54
CA ASN A 521 14.98 11.23 5.88
C ASN A 521 15.44 12.45 6.72
N GLY A 522 15.56 13.63 6.10
CA GLY A 522 16.01 14.87 6.70
C GLY A 522 17.52 14.96 6.91
N ASP A 523 18.33 14.29 6.07
CA ASP A 523 19.79 14.34 6.15
C ASP A 523 20.46 15.48 5.35
N GLY A 524 19.65 16.27 4.64
CA GLY A 524 20.05 17.41 3.83
C GLY A 524 20.44 17.04 2.41
N LYS A 525 19.95 15.91 1.88
CA LYS A 525 20.22 15.44 0.51
C LYS A 525 18.98 14.84 -0.11
N ASP A 526 18.73 15.18 -1.36
CA ASP A 526 17.69 14.53 -2.12
C ASP A 526 18.12 13.15 -2.58
N SER A 527 17.17 12.21 -2.56
CA SER A 527 17.35 10.87 -3.10
C SER A 527 16.18 10.50 -4.01
N PRO A 528 16.38 9.60 -5.00
CA PRO A 528 15.30 9.24 -5.91
C PRO A 528 14.13 8.52 -5.21
N GLY A 529 12.98 8.64 -5.84
CA GLY A 529 11.82 7.80 -5.60
C GLY A 529 11.09 7.52 -6.90
N VAL A 530 10.17 6.57 -6.87
CA VAL A 530 9.26 6.31 -7.98
C VAL A 530 7.83 6.16 -7.46
N TYR A 531 6.87 6.68 -8.21
CA TYR A 531 5.45 6.48 -7.98
C TYR A 531 4.92 5.46 -8.98
N ARG A 532 4.18 4.48 -8.50
CA ARG A 532 3.55 3.43 -9.31
C ARG A 532 2.08 3.79 -9.58
N PRO A 533 1.71 4.27 -10.79
CA PRO A 533 0.41 4.91 -11.00
C PRO A 533 -0.78 3.95 -10.86
N ASN A 534 -0.60 2.65 -11.10
CA ASN A 534 -1.66 1.65 -10.94
C ASN A 534 -1.87 1.18 -9.49
N LEU A 535 -0.99 1.55 -8.56
CA LEU A 535 -1.17 1.32 -7.11
C LEU A 535 -1.41 2.62 -6.32
N ALA A 536 -1.14 3.79 -6.93
CA ALA A 536 -1.06 5.09 -6.26
C ALA A 536 0.00 5.13 -5.13
N THR A 537 1.06 4.33 -5.25
CA THR A 537 2.08 4.11 -4.21
C THR A 537 3.42 4.70 -4.62
N PHE A 538 4.02 5.48 -3.73
CA PHE A 538 5.40 5.95 -3.76
C PHE A 538 6.32 4.87 -3.19
N PHE A 539 7.48 4.71 -3.82
CA PHE A 539 8.58 3.82 -3.47
C PHE A 539 9.84 4.69 -3.40
N LEU A 540 10.28 5.03 -2.19
CA LEU A 540 11.31 6.04 -1.94
C LEU A 540 12.57 5.37 -1.37
N THR A 541 13.76 5.83 -1.74
CA THR A 541 15.02 5.34 -1.17
C THR A 541 15.87 6.49 -0.66
N ASN A 542 16.65 6.25 0.39
CA ASN A 542 17.67 7.15 0.93
C ASN A 542 19.06 6.87 0.32
N GLN A 543 19.12 6.16 -0.82
CA GLN A 543 20.36 5.70 -1.43
C GLN A 543 20.61 6.39 -2.77
N VAL A 544 21.64 7.22 -2.83
CA VAL A 544 22.29 7.65 -4.08
C VAL A 544 23.53 6.80 -4.28
N CYS A 545 23.51 5.89 -5.26
CA CYS A 545 24.57 4.90 -5.48
C CYS A 545 24.79 4.59 -6.97
N ASN A 546 25.82 3.78 -7.24
CA ASN A 546 26.00 3.11 -8.54
C ASN A 546 25.56 1.64 -8.44
N CYS A 547 24.28 1.40 -8.11
CA CYS A 547 23.75 0.10 -7.71
C CYS A 547 22.24 -0.06 -7.97
N SER A 548 21.72 -1.29 -7.94
CA SER A 548 20.27 -1.54 -7.87
C SER A 548 19.81 -1.50 -6.41
N VAL A 549 18.70 -0.83 -6.14
CA VAL A 549 18.18 -0.62 -4.78
C VAL A 549 16.71 -1.03 -4.67
N PHE A 550 16.30 -1.36 -3.45
CA PHE A 550 14.90 -1.42 -3.07
C PHE A 550 14.52 -0.09 -2.41
N ALA A 551 13.22 0.21 -2.35
CA ALA A 551 12.72 1.34 -1.60
C ALA A 551 12.89 1.10 -0.10
N ASP A 552 13.43 2.10 0.61
CA ASP A 552 13.48 2.16 2.07
C ASP A 552 12.10 2.47 2.67
N TYR A 553 11.28 3.25 1.94
CA TYR A 553 9.93 3.63 2.34
C TYR A 553 8.90 3.37 1.24
N GLN A 554 7.67 3.05 1.64
CA GLN A 554 6.53 2.91 0.73
C GLN A 554 5.30 3.62 1.31
N ALA A 555 4.70 4.50 0.52
CA ALA A 555 3.58 5.32 0.97
C ALA A 555 2.53 5.50 -0.14
N THR A 556 1.27 5.17 0.15
CA THR A 556 0.17 5.35 -0.79
C THR A 556 -0.55 6.67 -0.52
N LEU A 557 -0.69 7.49 -1.58
CA LEU A 557 -1.36 8.78 -1.55
C LEU A 557 -2.10 9.03 -2.87
N GLY A 558 -3.35 9.50 -2.78
CA GLY A 558 -4.21 9.77 -3.93
C GLY A 558 -4.96 8.53 -4.41
N VAL A 559 -5.24 8.50 -5.72
CA VAL A 559 -5.88 7.39 -6.42
C VAL A 559 -5.19 7.13 -7.76
N VAL A 560 -5.46 5.97 -8.36
CA VAL A 560 -4.94 5.60 -9.69
C VAL A 560 -5.26 6.68 -10.72
N GLY A 561 -4.23 7.12 -11.44
CA GLY A 561 -4.30 8.20 -12.43
C GLY A 561 -3.98 9.59 -11.90
N ASP A 562 -3.76 9.77 -10.58
CA ASP A 562 -3.12 10.98 -10.07
C ASP A 562 -1.64 11.05 -10.52
N SER A 563 -1.08 12.26 -10.58
CA SER A 563 0.31 12.53 -10.98
C SER A 563 1.15 12.92 -9.75
N PRO A 564 2.33 12.31 -9.54
CA PRO A 564 3.13 12.50 -8.34
C PRO A 564 4.01 13.75 -8.40
N PHE A 565 4.43 14.21 -7.22
CA PHE A 565 5.50 15.16 -6.97
C PHE A 565 5.89 15.10 -5.48
N ALA A 566 6.88 15.87 -5.05
CA ALA A 566 7.40 15.86 -3.68
C ALA A 566 7.91 17.26 -3.29
N GLY A 567 8.10 17.50 -1.99
CA GLY A 567 8.70 18.72 -1.45
C GLY A 567 8.40 18.96 0.03
N ASP A 568 9.16 19.82 0.70
CA ASP A 568 9.00 20.13 2.12
C ASP A 568 7.83 21.10 2.38
N TRP A 569 6.61 20.56 2.40
CA TRP A 569 5.39 21.35 2.60
C TRP A 569 5.26 22.05 3.97
N ALA A 570 6.10 21.67 4.95
CA ALA A 570 6.03 22.16 6.33
C ALA A 570 7.25 22.99 6.77
N GLY A 571 8.35 22.99 6.00
CA GLY A 571 9.64 23.51 6.44
C GLY A 571 10.25 22.64 7.56
N SER A 572 9.94 21.34 7.54
CA SER A 572 10.40 20.31 8.47
C SER A 572 11.89 20.02 8.38
N GLY A 573 12.52 20.35 7.25
CA GLY A 573 13.85 19.88 6.87
C GLY A 573 13.85 18.47 6.27
N HIS A 574 12.70 17.98 5.80
CA HIS A 574 12.56 16.78 4.97
C HIS A 574 11.41 16.96 3.98
N SER A 575 11.52 16.35 2.81
CA SER A 575 10.47 16.30 1.80
C SER A 575 9.29 15.45 2.27
N GLY A 576 8.09 15.90 1.90
CA GLY A 576 6.87 15.11 1.88
C GLY A 576 6.51 14.65 0.47
N ILE A 577 5.47 13.82 0.35
CA ILE A 577 4.93 13.39 -0.95
C ILE A 577 3.67 14.17 -1.33
N GLY A 578 3.41 14.34 -2.61
CA GLY A 578 2.25 15.05 -3.13
C GLY A 578 1.71 14.42 -4.41
N VAL A 579 0.40 14.54 -4.62
CA VAL A 579 -0.26 14.09 -5.86
C VAL A 579 -1.27 15.12 -6.37
N PHE A 580 -1.27 15.30 -7.68
CA PHE A 580 -2.17 16.17 -8.43
C PHE A 580 -3.13 15.32 -9.27
N ARG A 581 -4.43 15.63 -9.24
CA ARG A 581 -5.48 14.90 -9.95
C ARG A 581 -5.74 15.50 -11.34
N PRO A 582 -5.34 14.85 -12.45
CA PRO A 582 -5.44 15.41 -13.79
C PRO A 582 -6.87 15.55 -14.31
N SER A 583 -7.88 15.02 -13.62
CA SER A 583 -9.29 15.14 -14.00
C SER A 583 -9.97 16.41 -13.45
N ASN A 584 -9.43 17.05 -12.40
CA ASN A 584 -10.10 18.21 -11.77
C ASN A 584 -9.19 19.23 -11.06
N GLY A 585 -7.87 19.04 -11.02
CA GLY A 585 -6.94 20.00 -10.41
C GLY A 585 -6.88 19.97 -8.88
N LEU A 586 -7.42 18.93 -8.23
CA LEU A 586 -7.17 18.69 -6.81
C LEU A 586 -5.71 18.31 -6.57
N ILE A 587 -5.11 18.89 -5.54
CA ILE A 587 -3.79 18.56 -5.02
C ILE A 587 -3.95 18.03 -3.59
N TYR A 588 -3.23 16.97 -3.29
CA TYR A 588 -3.11 16.34 -1.98
C TYR A 588 -1.64 16.34 -1.59
N LEU A 589 -1.28 16.99 -0.48
CA LEU A 589 0.09 17.04 0.05
C LEU A 589 0.14 16.31 1.38
N LYS A 590 1.17 15.50 1.58
CA LYS A 590 1.43 14.78 2.83
C LYS A 590 2.83 15.12 3.34
N HIS A 591 2.93 15.54 4.60
CA HIS A 591 4.19 15.93 5.23
C HIS A 591 5.12 14.74 5.44
N ASP A 592 4.60 13.66 6.02
CA ASP A 592 5.35 12.41 6.21
C ASP A 592 5.40 11.62 4.89
N PRO A 593 6.60 11.43 4.27
CA PRO A 593 6.76 10.67 3.03
C PRO A 593 6.71 9.15 3.25
N THR A 594 6.76 8.68 4.50
CA THR A 594 6.84 7.25 4.87
C THR A 594 5.48 6.66 5.23
N GLY A 595 4.52 7.48 5.64
CA GLY A 595 3.16 7.08 5.98
C GLY A 595 2.21 7.03 4.78
N SER A 596 1.46 5.94 4.63
CA SER A 596 0.31 5.89 3.72
C SER A 596 -0.91 6.61 4.28
N GLY A 597 -1.86 7.00 3.41
CA GLY A 597 -3.21 7.41 3.82
C GLY A 597 -3.58 8.82 3.38
N PHE A 598 -4.26 9.56 4.26
CA PHE A 598 -4.74 10.90 3.94
C PHE A 598 -3.58 11.91 3.83
N ALA A 599 -3.76 12.87 2.91
CA ALA A 599 -2.99 14.10 2.87
C ALA A 599 -3.34 15.01 4.05
N ASP A 600 -2.32 15.72 4.52
CA ASP A 600 -2.44 16.75 5.56
C ASP A 600 -3.02 18.06 4.98
N ILE A 601 -2.80 18.31 3.68
CA ILE A 601 -3.33 19.46 2.94
C ILE A 601 -4.06 18.96 1.68
N ASN A 602 -5.32 19.36 1.50
CA ASN A 602 -6.02 19.27 0.21
C ASN A 602 -6.43 20.67 -0.28
N ILE A 603 -6.15 20.95 -1.55
CA ILE A 603 -6.37 22.24 -2.20
C ILE A 603 -6.71 22.04 -3.69
N VAL A 604 -7.25 23.06 -4.34
CA VAL A 604 -7.42 23.08 -5.80
C VAL A 604 -6.47 24.11 -6.38
N PHE A 605 -5.59 23.68 -7.29
CA PHE A 605 -4.70 24.57 -8.03
C PHE A 605 -4.29 23.93 -9.36
N GLY A 606 -4.43 24.69 -10.45
CA GLY A 606 -4.34 24.17 -11.82
C GLY A 606 -5.68 23.70 -12.39
N ILE A 607 -5.64 23.15 -13.60
CA ILE A 607 -6.78 22.62 -14.36
C ILE A 607 -6.46 21.22 -14.91
N PRO A 608 -7.44 20.48 -15.46
CA PRO A 608 -7.18 19.14 -16.00
C PRO A 608 -6.02 19.08 -16.99
N ASN A 609 -5.16 18.06 -16.83
CA ASN A 609 -3.91 17.80 -17.57
C ASN A 609 -2.74 18.79 -17.35
N ASP A 610 -2.83 19.73 -16.40
CA ASP A 610 -1.64 20.41 -15.88
C ASP A 610 -0.67 19.37 -15.22
N LYS A 611 0.61 19.73 -15.06
CA LYS A 611 1.65 18.88 -14.46
C LYS A 611 2.16 19.52 -13.16
N PRO A 612 2.18 18.80 -12.03
CA PRO A 612 2.61 19.39 -10.76
C PRO A 612 4.11 19.66 -10.73
N VAL A 613 4.49 20.68 -9.95
CA VAL A 613 5.86 20.98 -9.51
C VAL A 613 5.81 21.52 -8.08
N ALA A 614 6.95 21.51 -7.38
CA ALA A 614 7.09 22.08 -6.04
C ALA A 614 8.46 22.75 -5.89
N GLY A 615 8.53 23.71 -4.98
CA GLY A 615 9.77 24.42 -4.68
C GLY A 615 9.55 25.69 -3.87
N HIS A 616 10.65 26.29 -3.45
CA HIS A 616 10.67 27.59 -2.79
C HIS A 616 10.85 28.72 -3.82
N TRP A 617 9.74 29.28 -4.34
CA TRP A 617 9.73 30.10 -5.55
C TRP A 617 10.22 31.56 -5.41
N SER A 618 10.30 32.08 -4.19
CA SER A 618 10.73 33.45 -3.92
C SER A 618 11.14 33.66 -2.46
N ALA A 619 12.07 34.57 -2.22
CA ALA A 619 12.55 34.92 -0.86
C ALA A 619 11.49 35.62 0.05
N ALA A 620 10.23 35.68 -0.37
CA ALA A 620 9.15 36.42 0.31
C ALA A 620 8.13 35.53 1.02
N ALA A 621 8.22 34.20 0.91
CA ALA A 621 7.24 33.25 1.45
C ALA A 621 7.42 32.97 2.97
N GLY A 622 7.33 34.02 3.79
CA GLY A 622 7.36 33.94 5.26
C GLY A 622 6.04 34.37 5.89
N ILE A 623 5.61 33.61 6.91
CA ILE A 623 4.53 33.88 7.89
C ILE A 623 3.07 34.00 7.38
N ALA A 624 2.39 32.85 7.35
CA ALA A 624 0.96 32.76 7.65
C ALA A 624 0.73 31.68 8.72
N SER A 625 1.02 32.01 9.99
CA SER A 625 0.67 31.13 11.11
C SER A 625 -0.85 31.07 11.25
N VAL A 626 -1.40 29.85 11.23
CA VAL A 626 -2.81 29.63 11.58
C VAL A 626 -2.97 29.91 13.07
N SER A 627 -3.57 31.06 13.39
CA SER A 627 -4.01 31.34 14.75
C SER A 627 -5.27 30.53 15.04
N GLU A 628 -5.32 29.90 16.22
CA GLU A 628 -6.55 29.25 16.68
C GLU A 628 -7.71 30.27 16.73
N PRO A 629 -8.94 29.86 16.36
CA PRO A 629 -10.10 30.74 16.49
C PRO A 629 -10.36 31.03 17.97
N SER A 630 -10.08 32.27 18.35
CA SER A 630 -10.34 32.79 19.70
C SER A 630 -11.83 32.75 20.04
N THR A 631 -12.08 32.62 21.35
CA THR A 631 -13.39 32.54 22.03
C THR A 631 -14.53 33.36 21.40
N PRO A 632 -15.79 32.85 21.41
CA PRO A 632 -16.93 33.54 20.84
C PRO A 632 -17.21 34.89 21.54
N VAL A 633 -17.27 35.96 20.74
CA VAL A 633 -17.71 37.30 21.15
C VAL A 633 -19.23 37.28 21.34
N PRO A 634 -19.78 37.90 22.40
CA PRO A 634 -21.20 37.76 22.75
C PRO A 634 -22.16 38.44 21.76
N ALA A 635 -23.40 37.93 21.72
CA ALA A 635 -24.45 38.36 20.82
C ALA A 635 -24.84 39.83 20.98
N ALA A 636 -25.05 40.52 19.85
CA ALA A 636 -25.56 41.88 19.81
C ALA A 636 -27.03 41.94 20.29
N THR A 637 -27.28 42.75 21.31
CA THR A 637 -28.63 43.04 21.81
C THR A 637 -29.39 43.95 20.85
N PHE A 638 -30.50 43.45 20.32
CA PHE A 638 -31.49 44.30 19.65
C PHE A 638 -32.29 45.10 20.70
N LEU A 639 -32.21 46.43 20.62
CA LEU A 639 -33.15 47.32 21.31
C LEU A 639 -34.43 47.47 20.48
N PRO A 640 -35.64 47.25 21.05
CA PRO A 640 -36.89 47.56 20.37
C PRO A 640 -37.16 49.07 20.40
N ALA A 641 -37.84 49.56 19.36
CA ALA A 641 -38.15 50.98 19.23
C ALA A 641 -39.28 51.44 20.17
N ARG A 642 -39.01 52.48 20.96
CA ARG A 642 -39.85 53.69 21.11
C ARG A 642 -39.13 54.80 21.85
#